data_AF-A0A5C7YY86-F1
#
_entry.id   AF-A0A5C7YY86-F1
#
_cell.length_a   1.000
_cell.length_b   1.000
_cell.length_c   1.000
_cell.angle_alpha   90.00
_cell.angle_beta   90.00
_cell.angle_gamma   90.00
#
_symmetry.space_group_name_H-M   'P 1'
#
loop_
_entity.id
_entity.type
_entity.pdbx_description
1 polymer ?
#
loop_
_entity_poly.entity_id
_entity_poly.type
_entity_poly.pdbx_seq_one_letter_code
_entity_poly.pdbx_strand_id
1 'polypeptide(L)'
;PVSDDDEIDLGRLLGALLDAKGLIPAITVTTPMQDTAYTQLPTPIYESNLLLQVEDNGPGGGKGMLAEAAAMFDVKTEAAAEIEIIKSRMVVGKPVDQLHLDIDARPLRLPLIGRAIASRNDALSTPGLLGLGHSTWGAESIAIERFDLPAKAYEKTFLLVAGINGQYTLTDPTTELVHTGRVGQLLRAATPGGHVELLLQELNAQPGAGFKLVRRTRLSEIEALQQKLKVSELGKRSGIINVSLRGDDPQEVVDILNTIGAEYVRQNIERKSEEADKTLKFLDVQLPQLKRELEQAEARYNQFRTQHGVVDLGEEAKSLLTMAVQVQTRSAEIRQKRLEAVARFTAQHPSVQAIASLHGQSLDGIAVHLPTEIECLVKSQGASLALLAIPHANREQRNAALAALSPHKLEVRTVPALSDLASGQVRVADVMELDIEDLLGREQVPPHPLMMDRKVRGKVVMVTGAGGSIGSELCRQLLRIRPAVLLLVELTEFALYSIHAELEQMQRTQDLLGVKVVPLLANVRDPVRMGEILSTWKPQTVYHAAAYKHVPLVEHNPAEGVKNNVTGTLIAALQSALHGVSDFVLVSTDKAVRPTNVMGASKRLAEMVLQAHAQVMHERHGKTRFSMVRFGNVLGSSGSVVPLFRKQIREGGPITLTDENITRYFMTIPEAAQLVIQAGSMAKGGEVFVLDMGDPVRIVDLARQMVTLSGLTVKDDEHPYGDIEIKVTGLRPGEKLYEELLIGDNPLPTAHPRIMKAHEDFLPWDELREWLQRLDAALDVNDVRSIRELLEVLVKDFKPQSDVVDWVWLENARKESAANTPPAPLPVGTQQVA
;
A
#
# COMPACT_ATOMS: atom_id res chain seq x y z
N PRO A 1 -55.73 19.44 59.43
CA PRO A 1 -57.14 19.57 58.99
C PRO A 1 -57.22 19.33 57.48
N VAL A 2 -57.37 18.06 57.10
CA VAL A 2 -57.65 17.64 55.73
C VAL A 2 -59.17 17.42 55.70
N SER A 3 -59.86 18.15 54.83
CA SER A 3 -61.32 18.14 54.69
C SER A 3 -61.78 16.88 53.96
N ASP A 4 -62.70 16.15 54.59
CA ASP A 4 -63.55 15.11 54.00
C ASP A 4 -64.54 15.75 53.02
N ASP A 5 -64.15 15.91 51.75
CA ASP A 5 -65.05 16.47 50.73
C ASP A 5 -64.82 15.83 49.34
N ASP A 6 -64.82 14.49 49.30
CA ASP A 6 -64.85 13.71 48.04
C ASP A 6 -65.79 12.49 48.16
N GLU A 7 -67.00 12.70 48.68
CA GLU A 7 -68.08 11.73 48.46
C GLU A 7 -68.63 11.91 47.04
N ILE A 8 -68.31 10.94 46.17
CA ILE A 8 -68.82 10.87 44.81
C ILE A 8 -70.35 10.69 44.86
N ASP A 9 -71.09 11.76 44.55
CA ASP A 9 -72.55 11.73 44.41
C ASP A 9 -72.95 10.94 43.15
N LEU A 10 -73.13 9.64 43.35
CA LEU A 10 -73.56 8.68 42.33
C LEU A 10 -74.91 9.08 41.71
N GLY A 11 -75.80 9.76 42.45
CA GLY A 11 -77.10 10.20 41.94
C GLY A 11 -76.94 11.30 40.88
N ARG A 12 -76.01 12.23 41.11
CA ARG A 12 -75.69 13.31 40.17
C ARG A 12 -75.00 12.81 38.90
N LEU A 13 -74.12 11.81 39.03
CA LEU A 13 -73.51 11.13 37.88
C LEU A 13 -74.52 10.33 37.06
N LEU A 14 -75.46 9.64 37.72
CA LEU A 14 -76.54 8.89 37.04
C LEU A 14 -77.50 9.83 36.29
N GLY A 15 -77.80 11.00 36.86
CA GLY A 15 -78.59 12.05 36.22
C GLY A 15 -77.91 12.58 34.95
N ALA A 16 -76.60 12.86 35.01
CA ALA A 16 -75.83 13.31 33.85
C ALA A 16 -75.77 12.25 32.72
N LEU A 17 -75.67 10.96 33.07
CA LEU A 17 -75.72 9.85 32.10
C LEU A 17 -77.10 9.72 31.43
N LEU A 18 -78.19 9.93 32.18
CA LEU A 18 -79.56 9.88 31.67
C LEU A 18 -79.91 11.09 30.78
N ASP A 19 -79.42 12.28 31.11
CA ASP A 19 -79.58 13.48 30.28
C ASP A 19 -78.78 13.37 28.96
N ALA A 20 -77.63 12.68 28.99
CA ALA A 20 -76.79 12.43 27.81
C ALA A 20 -77.17 11.17 26.99
N LYS A 21 -78.35 10.57 27.23
CA LYS A 21 -78.82 9.31 26.60
C LYS A 21 -78.77 9.26 25.06
N GLY A 22 -78.85 10.42 24.39
CA GLY A 22 -78.68 10.51 22.93
C GLY A 22 -77.23 10.80 22.49
N LEU A 23 -76.45 11.48 23.34
CA LEU A 23 -75.09 11.93 23.04
C LEU A 23 -74.08 10.79 23.17
N ILE A 24 -74.26 9.92 24.16
CA ILE A 24 -73.39 8.77 24.42
C ILE A 24 -73.37 7.79 23.24
N PRO A 25 -74.51 7.28 22.73
CA PRO A 25 -74.50 6.41 21.55
C PRO A 25 -74.03 7.16 20.29
N ALA A 26 -74.34 8.46 20.16
CA ALA A 26 -73.84 9.25 19.04
C ALA A 26 -72.31 9.33 19.00
N ILE A 27 -71.65 9.65 20.12
CA ILE A 27 -70.18 9.70 20.23
C ILE A 27 -69.58 8.30 20.09
N THR A 28 -70.18 7.29 20.72
CA THR A 28 -69.70 5.90 20.66
C THR A 28 -69.74 5.33 19.23
N VAL A 29 -70.59 5.86 18.35
CA VAL A 29 -70.63 5.49 16.93
C VAL A 29 -69.77 6.40 16.06
N THR A 30 -69.77 7.72 16.29
CA THR A 30 -69.06 8.66 15.43
C THR A 30 -67.55 8.62 15.62
N THR A 31 -67.06 8.43 16.85
CA THR A 31 -65.61 8.40 17.12
C THR A 31 -64.92 7.20 16.46
N PRO A 32 -65.42 5.95 16.57
CA PRO A 32 -64.83 4.82 15.85
C PRO A 32 -64.98 4.95 14.33
N MET A 33 -66.08 5.53 13.82
CA MET A 33 -66.20 5.80 12.38
C MET A 33 -65.17 6.83 11.91
N GLN A 34 -64.90 7.87 12.70
CA GLN A 34 -63.86 8.87 12.41
C GLN A 34 -62.46 8.27 12.49
N ASP A 35 -62.15 7.44 13.50
CA ASP A 35 -60.87 6.75 13.61
C ASP A 35 -60.67 5.71 12.49
N THR A 36 -61.73 4.98 12.13
CA THR A 36 -61.69 4.03 11.01
C THR A 36 -61.51 4.76 9.68
N ALA A 37 -62.14 5.91 9.49
CA ALA A 37 -61.90 6.76 8.33
C ALA A 37 -60.46 7.29 8.34
N TYR A 38 -59.97 7.83 9.47
CA TYR A 38 -58.63 8.40 9.62
C TYR A 38 -57.51 7.39 9.39
N THR A 39 -57.70 6.13 9.79
CA THR A 39 -56.73 5.04 9.57
C THR A 39 -56.75 4.49 8.15
N GLN A 40 -57.87 4.61 7.42
CA GLN A 40 -58.01 4.09 6.06
C GLN A 40 -57.80 5.14 4.94
N LEU A 41 -57.65 6.42 5.30
CA LEU A 41 -57.42 7.54 4.39
C LEU A 41 -55.95 7.86 4.01
N PRO A 42 -54.89 7.53 4.80
CA PRO A 42 -53.53 7.92 4.44
C PRO A 42 -53.02 7.14 3.23
N THR A 43 -52.42 7.84 2.26
CA THR A 43 -51.70 7.20 1.16
C THR A 43 -50.33 6.71 1.65
N PRO A 44 -49.91 5.47 1.30
CA PRO A 44 -48.56 5.01 1.63
C PRO A 44 -47.53 5.89 0.92
N ILE A 45 -46.51 6.33 1.66
CA ILE A 45 -45.35 7.05 1.12
C ILE A 45 -44.20 6.04 1.05
N TYR A 46 -43.66 5.84 -0.14
CA TYR A 46 -42.54 4.94 -0.40
C TYR A 46 -41.22 5.72 -0.38
N GLU A 47 -40.15 5.07 0.05
CA GLU A 47 -38.78 5.61 0.05
C GLU A 47 -37.85 4.65 -0.69
N SER A 48 -37.05 5.18 -1.61
CA SER A 48 -35.99 4.43 -2.29
C SER A 48 -34.63 5.07 -2.00
N ASN A 49 -33.58 4.25 -1.99
CA ASN A 49 -32.20 4.65 -1.67
C ASN A 49 -31.23 4.14 -2.74
N LEU A 50 -30.33 5.02 -3.17
CA LEU A 50 -29.21 4.74 -4.07
C LEU A 50 -27.90 5.03 -3.34
N LEU A 51 -26.98 4.05 -3.31
CA LEU A 51 -25.66 4.20 -2.72
C LEU A 51 -24.60 4.34 -3.82
N LEU A 52 -23.77 5.37 -3.73
CA LEU A 52 -22.70 5.66 -4.67
C LEU A 52 -21.37 5.66 -3.92
N GLN A 53 -20.41 4.82 -4.36
CA GLN A 53 -19.06 4.82 -3.82
C GLN A 53 -18.17 5.71 -4.70
N VAL A 54 -17.55 6.71 -4.08
CA VAL A 54 -16.53 7.57 -4.69
C VAL A 54 -15.19 6.90 -4.45
N GLU A 55 -14.55 6.45 -5.54
CA GLU A 55 -13.16 5.96 -5.49
C GLU A 55 -12.21 7.15 -5.41
N ASP A 56 -11.56 7.34 -4.26
CA ASP A 56 -10.39 8.21 -4.14
C ASP A 56 -9.27 7.60 -5.00
N ASN A 57 -8.80 8.35 -5.99
CA ASN A 57 -7.53 8.02 -6.63
C ASN A 57 -6.45 8.14 -5.55
N GLY A 58 -5.96 6.99 -5.07
CA GLY A 58 -4.81 6.91 -4.19
C GLY A 58 -3.59 7.66 -4.76
N PRO A 59 -2.51 7.84 -3.99
CA PRO A 59 -1.42 8.79 -4.28
C PRO A 59 -0.58 8.51 -5.54
N GLY A 60 -1.00 7.63 -6.44
CA GLY A 60 -0.26 7.21 -7.64
C GLY A 60 -0.47 8.06 -8.90
N GLY A 61 -1.36 9.06 -8.88
CA GLY A 61 -1.59 9.95 -10.02
C GLY A 61 -0.90 11.30 -9.87
N GLY A 62 0.35 11.41 -10.32
CA GLY A 62 1.16 12.62 -10.44
C GLY A 62 0.62 13.92 -9.82
N LYS A 63 0.73 14.08 -8.49
CA LYS A 63 0.44 15.36 -7.82
C LYS A 63 1.76 16.07 -7.52
N GLY A 64 2.01 17.18 -8.24
CA GLY A 64 3.17 18.04 -8.00
C GLY A 64 3.08 18.80 -6.66
N MET A 65 4.21 19.37 -6.24
CA MET A 65 4.43 20.17 -5.00
C MET A 65 3.33 21.17 -4.61
N LEU A 66 2.51 21.64 -5.57
CA LEU A 66 1.39 22.55 -5.32
C LEU A 66 0.21 21.88 -4.59
N ALA A 67 0.03 20.57 -4.73
CA ALA A 67 -1.04 19.83 -4.05
C ALA A 67 -0.75 19.63 -2.55
N GLU A 68 0.51 19.50 -2.16
CA GLU A 68 0.92 19.41 -0.75
C GLU A 68 0.73 20.75 -0.02
N ALA A 69 0.87 21.88 -0.73
CA ALA A 69 0.56 23.20 -0.18
C ALA A 69 -0.96 23.43 -0.01
N ALA A 70 -1.79 22.82 -0.85
CA ALA A 70 -3.25 22.91 -0.76
C ALA A 70 -3.83 22.10 0.42
N ALA A 71 -3.16 21.02 0.84
CA ALA A 71 -3.56 20.19 1.98
C ALA A 71 -3.45 20.91 3.35
N MET A 72 -2.79 22.07 3.41
CA MET A 72 -2.74 22.91 4.62
C MET A 72 -3.94 23.85 4.79
N PHE A 73 -4.83 23.95 3.80
CA PHE A 73 -6.08 24.69 3.89
C PHE A 73 -7.25 23.71 4.00
N ASP A 74 -8.30 24.07 4.73
CA ASP A 74 -9.46 23.22 5.02
C ASP A 74 -10.22 22.84 3.72
N VAL A 75 -9.74 21.80 3.02
CA VAL A 75 -10.33 21.33 1.77
C VAL A 75 -11.56 20.50 2.09
N LYS A 76 -12.72 20.97 1.64
CA LYS A 76 -13.97 20.18 1.58
C LYS A 76 -13.66 18.81 0.96
N THR A 77 -14.05 17.73 1.63
CA THR A 77 -13.83 16.34 1.19
C THR A 77 -14.27 16.13 -0.27
N GLU A 78 -13.60 15.24 -1.03
CA GLU A 78 -13.99 14.92 -2.42
C GLU A 78 -15.48 14.53 -2.52
N ALA A 79 -16.00 13.81 -1.51
CA ALA A 79 -17.41 13.47 -1.37
C ALA A 79 -18.35 14.71 -1.33
N ALA A 80 -17.93 15.84 -0.75
CA ALA A 80 -18.76 17.04 -0.68
C ALA A 80 -18.92 17.71 -2.06
N ALA A 81 -17.90 17.63 -2.93
CA ALA A 81 -18.01 18.12 -4.30
C ALA A 81 -18.94 17.22 -5.13
N GLU A 82 -18.82 15.90 -4.96
CA GLU A 82 -19.65 14.92 -5.66
C GLU A 82 -21.14 15.01 -5.26
N ILE A 83 -21.45 15.33 -3.99
CA ILE A 83 -22.83 15.61 -3.54
C ILE A 83 -23.46 16.78 -4.29
N GLU A 84 -22.72 17.86 -4.53
CA GLU A 84 -23.22 19.02 -5.27
C GLU A 84 -23.43 18.72 -6.76
N ILE A 85 -22.59 17.85 -7.34
CA ILE A 85 -22.77 17.39 -8.73
C ILE A 85 -24.05 16.58 -8.88
N ILE A 86 -24.32 15.66 -7.95
CA ILE A 86 -25.55 14.85 -7.96
C ILE A 86 -26.79 15.73 -7.86
N LYS A 87 -26.75 16.81 -7.06
CA LYS A 87 -27.84 17.78 -6.95
C LYS A 87 -27.95 18.72 -8.15
N SER A 88 -26.98 18.75 -9.04
CA SER A 88 -26.95 19.71 -10.15
C SER A 88 -28.10 19.48 -11.15
N ARG A 89 -28.49 20.55 -11.85
CA ARG A 89 -29.52 20.47 -12.91
C ARG A 89 -29.09 19.56 -14.08
N MET A 90 -27.79 19.33 -14.27
CA MET A 90 -27.28 18.44 -15.32
C MET A 90 -27.68 16.99 -15.05
N VAL A 91 -27.64 16.57 -13.78
CA VAL A 91 -27.97 15.20 -13.36
C VAL A 91 -29.48 15.08 -13.09
N VAL A 92 -30.05 15.98 -12.28
CA VAL A 92 -31.47 15.92 -11.87
C VAL A 92 -32.44 16.27 -13.02
N GLY A 93 -31.98 16.98 -14.05
CA GLY A 93 -32.81 17.32 -15.21
C GLY A 93 -33.13 16.13 -16.13
N LYS A 94 -32.28 15.10 -16.14
CA LYS A 94 -32.44 13.96 -17.05
C LYS A 94 -33.63 13.06 -16.74
N PRO A 95 -33.91 12.71 -15.46
CA PRO A 95 -35.15 12.04 -15.10
C PRO A 95 -36.41 12.80 -15.55
N VAL A 96 -36.42 14.14 -15.41
CA VAL A 96 -37.55 14.97 -15.85
C VAL A 96 -37.82 14.82 -17.34
N ASP A 97 -36.75 14.81 -18.15
CA ASP A 97 -36.84 14.70 -19.60
C ASP A 97 -37.19 13.26 -20.06
N GLN A 98 -36.58 12.23 -19.45
CA GLN A 98 -36.72 10.83 -19.87
C GLN A 98 -38.01 10.17 -19.38
N LEU A 99 -38.46 10.52 -18.19
CA LEU A 99 -39.67 9.96 -17.59
C LEU A 99 -40.90 10.86 -17.79
N HIS A 100 -40.75 11.96 -18.53
CA HIS A 100 -41.81 12.94 -18.81
C HIS A 100 -42.51 13.44 -17.54
N LEU A 101 -41.76 13.67 -16.46
CA LEU A 101 -42.29 14.10 -15.14
C LEU A 101 -42.98 15.46 -15.19
N ASP A 102 -42.78 16.21 -16.28
CA ASP A 102 -43.43 17.48 -16.55
C ASP A 102 -44.86 17.34 -17.09
N ILE A 103 -45.35 16.12 -17.33
CA ILE A 103 -46.76 15.82 -17.65
C ILE A 103 -47.44 15.19 -16.44
N ASP A 104 -48.33 15.93 -15.79
CA ASP A 104 -49.17 15.40 -14.70
C ASP A 104 -50.54 15.02 -15.27
N ALA A 105 -50.79 13.71 -15.38
CA ALA A 105 -51.98 13.15 -16.00
C ALA A 105 -52.69 12.20 -15.02
N ARG A 106 -53.76 12.67 -14.36
CA ARG A 106 -54.44 11.90 -13.29
C ARG A 106 -55.94 11.79 -13.53
N PRO A 107 -56.56 10.65 -13.19
CA PRO A 107 -58.02 10.53 -13.18
C PRO A 107 -58.65 11.60 -12.28
N LEU A 108 -59.77 12.15 -12.73
CA LEU A 108 -60.57 13.06 -11.92
C LEU A 108 -61.26 12.27 -10.81
N ARG A 109 -60.65 12.17 -9.63
CA ARG A 109 -61.20 11.39 -8.52
C ARG A 109 -62.18 12.18 -7.66
N LEU A 110 -63.12 11.48 -7.01
CA LEU A 110 -64.02 12.08 -6.00
C LEU A 110 -63.22 12.77 -4.87
N PRO A 111 -63.66 13.95 -4.39
CA PRO A 111 -62.98 14.65 -3.31
C PRO A 111 -62.97 13.81 -2.02
N LEU A 112 -61.88 13.90 -1.25
CA LEU A 112 -61.63 13.27 0.05
C LEU A 112 -61.48 11.73 0.04
N ILE A 113 -62.35 10.99 -0.64
CA ILE A 113 -62.40 9.51 -0.56
C ILE A 113 -61.98 8.79 -1.85
N GLY A 114 -61.94 9.49 -2.99
CA GLY A 114 -61.75 8.85 -4.31
C GLY A 114 -60.39 8.18 -4.50
N ARG A 115 -59.32 8.69 -3.87
CA ARG A 115 -57.98 8.07 -3.94
C ARG A 115 -57.89 6.77 -3.15
N ALA A 116 -58.48 6.72 -1.96
CA ALA A 116 -58.48 5.53 -1.11
C ALA A 116 -59.30 4.40 -1.73
N ILE A 117 -60.47 4.73 -2.31
CA ILE A 117 -61.31 3.76 -3.02
C ILE A 117 -60.60 3.22 -4.27
N ALA A 118 -60.00 4.10 -5.08
CA ALA A 118 -59.28 3.70 -6.29
C ALA A 118 -58.06 2.80 -5.99
N SER A 119 -57.35 3.03 -4.88
CA SER A 119 -56.20 2.19 -4.49
C SER A 119 -56.56 0.73 -4.13
N ARG A 120 -57.85 0.43 -3.95
CA ARG A 120 -58.37 -0.90 -3.57
C ARG A 120 -59.29 -1.51 -4.64
N ASN A 121 -59.42 -0.86 -5.79
CA ASN A 121 -60.34 -1.26 -6.83
C ASN A 121 -59.59 -1.39 -8.17
N ASP A 122 -59.37 -2.62 -8.60
CA ASP A 122 -58.64 -2.94 -9.83
C ASP A 122 -59.51 -2.84 -11.10
N ALA A 123 -60.82 -2.57 -10.95
CA ALA A 123 -61.76 -2.44 -12.07
C ALA A 123 -62.04 -0.97 -12.43
N LEU A 124 -62.43 -0.74 -13.68
CA LEU A 124 -62.91 0.57 -14.14
C LEU A 124 -64.24 0.93 -13.47
N SER A 125 -64.34 2.16 -12.97
CA SER A 125 -65.56 2.71 -12.39
C SER A 125 -66.51 3.25 -13.46
N THR A 126 -67.80 3.28 -13.13
CA THR A 126 -68.81 3.99 -13.91
C THR A 126 -68.70 5.49 -13.62
N PRO A 127 -68.39 6.35 -14.59
CA PRO A 127 -68.14 7.76 -14.34
C PRO A 127 -69.41 8.52 -13.91
N GLY A 128 -69.23 9.47 -12.98
CA GLY A 128 -70.31 10.29 -12.45
C GLY A 128 -71.07 9.60 -11.31
N LEU A 129 -70.95 10.14 -10.10
CA LEU A 129 -71.75 9.67 -8.97
C LEU A 129 -73.22 10.04 -9.24
N LEU A 130 -74.12 9.06 -9.32
CA LEU A 130 -75.52 9.24 -9.72
C LEU A 130 -75.72 9.84 -11.13
N GLY A 131 -74.74 9.68 -12.03
CA GLY A 131 -74.83 10.17 -13.42
C GLY A 131 -74.52 11.65 -13.61
N LEU A 132 -73.97 12.33 -12.59
CA LEU A 132 -73.57 13.74 -12.67
C LEU A 132 -72.04 13.88 -12.54
N GLY A 133 -71.42 14.49 -13.55
CA GLY A 133 -69.98 14.82 -13.58
C GLY A 133 -69.08 13.73 -14.16
N HIS A 134 -67.77 14.02 -14.20
CA HIS A 134 -66.74 13.17 -14.82
C HIS A 134 -65.88 12.40 -13.80
N SER A 135 -66.31 12.37 -12.54
CA SER A 135 -65.51 11.81 -11.44
C SER A 135 -65.44 10.28 -11.51
N THR A 136 -64.28 9.75 -11.14
CA THR A 136 -63.89 8.33 -11.18
C THR A 136 -63.42 7.84 -9.81
N TRP A 137 -63.45 6.52 -9.59
CA TRP A 137 -63.01 5.88 -8.34
C TRP A 137 -62.47 4.45 -8.54
N GLY A 138 -62.01 4.11 -9.74
CA GLY A 138 -61.46 2.80 -10.09
C GLY A 138 -60.01 2.86 -10.57
N ALA A 139 -59.64 1.88 -11.37
CA ALA A 139 -58.31 1.72 -11.96
C ALA A 139 -58.12 2.51 -13.28
N GLU A 140 -58.82 3.64 -13.46
CA GLU A 140 -58.68 4.45 -14.66
C GLU A 140 -57.24 4.96 -14.83
N SER A 141 -56.71 4.87 -16.04
CA SER A 141 -55.36 5.32 -16.37
C SER A 141 -55.26 5.85 -17.81
N ILE A 142 -54.29 6.73 -18.02
CA ILE A 142 -53.92 7.27 -19.33
C ILE A 142 -52.40 7.28 -19.47
N ALA A 143 -51.91 6.96 -20.66
CA ALA A 143 -50.50 7.07 -21.02
C ALA A 143 -50.34 8.13 -22.11
N ILE A 144 -49.63 9.22 -21.78
CA ILE A 144 -49.39 10.34 -22.68
C ILE A 144 -47.93 10.31 -23.12
N GLU A 145 -47.70 10.23 -24.42
CA GLU A 145 -46.35 10.30 -24.99
C GLU A 145 -45.93 11.75 -25.25
N ARG A 146 -46.87 12.59 -25.66
CA ARG A 146 -46.58 13.97 -26.04
C ARG A 146 -47.70 14.89 -25.60
N PHE A 147 -47.35 15.97 -24.91
CA PHE A 147 -48.27 17.04 -24.53
C PHE A 147 -47.59 18.41 -24.60
N ASP A 148 -47.49 18.95 -25.81
CA ASP A 148 -46.87 20.24 -26.05
C ASP A 148 -47.91 21.35 -26.07
N LEU A 149 -47.63 22.41 -25.32
CA LEU A 149 -48.48 23.58 -25.17
C LEU A 149 -47.71 24.86 -25.51
N PRO A 150 -48.40 25.96 -25.84
CA PRO A 150 -47.77 27.28 -25.81
C PRO A 150 -47.41 27.66 -24.37
N ALA A 151 -46.32 28.40 -24.17
CA ALA A 151 -45.78 28.74 -22.84
C ALA A 151 -46.81 29.38 -21.88
N LYS A 152 -47.80 30.12 -22.41
CA LYS A 152 -48.89 30.75 -21.63
C LYS A 152 -49.95 29.77 -21.10
N ALA A 153 -49.90 28.52 -21.52
CA ALA A 153 -50.81 27.45 -21.12
C ALA A 153 -50.17 26.42 -20.17
N TYR A 154 -48.89 26.59 -19.82
CA TYR A 154 -48.23 25.77 -18.80
C TYR A 154 -48.87 26.02 -17.44
N GLU A 155 -48.83 25.02 -16.56
CA GLU A 155 -49.41 25.04 -15.21
C GLU A 155 -50.95 25.16 -15.17
N LYS A 156 -51.63 25.15 -16.32
CA LYS A 156 -53.09 25.15 -16.40
C LYS A 156 -53.64 23.73 -16.51
N THR A 157 -54.80 23.49 -15.89
CA THR A 157 -55.45 22.18 -15.88
C THR A 157 -56.39 22.00 -17.07
N PHE A 158 -56.00 21.12 -17.98
CA PHE A 158 -56.86 20.64 -19.07
C PHE A 158 -57.73 19.48 -18.58
N LEU A 159 -58.97 19.43 -19.04
CA LEU A 159 -59.88 18.34 -18.76
C LEU A 159 -59.97 17.44 -20.00
N LEU A 160 -59.58 16.18 -19.86
CA LEU A 160 -59.77 15.15 -20.88
C LEU A 160 -60.94 14.26 -20.47
N VAL A 161 -61.92 14.05 -21.36
CA VAL A 161 -63.05 13.15 -21.12
C VAL A 161 -63.02 11.99 -22.13
N ALA A 162 -63.08 10.77 -21.63
CA ALA A 162 -63.10 9.56 -22.43
C ALA A 162 -64.42 9.42 -23.21
N GLY A 163 -64.34 9.11 -24.50
CA GLY A 163 -65.48 8.85 -25.38
C GLY A 163 -65.58 7.38 -25.79
N ILE A 164 -66.47 7.09 -26.73
CA ILE A 164 -66.64 5.75 -27.30
C ILE A 164 -65.56 5.43 -28.34
N ASN A 165 -65.21 4.14 -28.49
CA ASN A 165 -64.30 3.64 -29.53
C ASN A 165 -62.91 4.32 -29.55
N GLY A 166 -62.38 4.67 -28.37
CA GLY A 166 -61.07 5.31 -28.21
C GLY A 166 -61.03 6.79 -28.64
N GLN A 167 -62.18 7.44 -28.79
CA GLN A 167 -62.25 8.90 -28.90
C GLN A 167 -62.11 9.55 -27.52
N TYR A 168 -61.62 10.79 -27.49
CA TYR A 168 -61.60 11.61 -26.29
C TYR A 168 -61.81 13.09 -26.64
N THR A 169 -62.27 13.88 -25.68
CA THR A 169 -62.35 15.33 -25.80
C THR A 169 -61.40 16.00 -24.83
N LEU A 170 -60.62 16.97 -25.30
CA LEU A 170 -59.72 17.80 -24.50
C LEU A 170 -60.28 19.22 -24.43
N THR A 171 -60.54 19.71 -23.22
CA THR A 171 -61.04 21.07 -22.97
C THR A 171 -59.90 21.97 -22.49
N ASP A 172 -59.67 23.07 -23.19
CA ASP A 172 -58.72 24.12 -22.80
C ASP A 172 -59.35 25.03 -21.72
N PRO A 173 -58.73 25.17 -20.53
CA PRO A 173 -59.28 25.99 -19.44
C PRO A 173 -59.23 27.50 -19.71
N THR A 174 -58.46 27.95 -20.71
CA THR A 174 -58.28 29.37 -21.03
C THR A 174 -59.29 29.86 -22.06
N THR A 175 -59.67 28.98 -22.99
CA THR A 175 -60.51 29.31 -24.15
C THR A 175 -61.86 28.62 -24.15
N GLU A 176 -62.06 27.64 -23.25
CA GLU A 176 -63.20 26.72 -23.21
C GLU A 176 -63.43 25.95 -24.51
N LEU A 177 -62.48 25.99 -25.45
CA LEU A 177 -62.53 25.23 -26.69
C LEU A 177 -62.37 23.74 -26.39
N VAL A 178 -63.26 22.95 -26.99
CA VAL A 178 -63.24 21.49 -26.89
C VAL A 178 -62.67 20.91 -28.18
N HIS A 179 -61.59 20.17 -28.06
CA HIS A 179 -60.92 19.50 -29.16
C HIS A 179 -61.17 17.99 -29.08
N THR A 180 -61.52 17.35 -30.19
CA THR A 180 -61.76 15.89 -30.23
C THR A 180 -60.55 15.19 -30.82
N GLY A 181 -60.03 14.19 -30.12
CA GLY A 181 -58.91 13.35 -30.55
C GLY A 181 -59.24 11.87 -30.51
N ARG A 182 -58.28 11.04 -30.94
CA ARG A 182 -58.38 9.58 -30.91
C ARG A 182 -57.08 8.98 -30.39
N VAL A 183 -57.18 7.97 -29.54
CA VAL A 183 -56.03 7.23 -29.00
C VAL A 183 -55.15 6.71 -30.15
N GLY A 184 -53.83 6.87 -30.01
CA GLY A 184 -52.82 6.52 -31.01
C GLY A 184 -52.66 7.52 -32.16
N GLN A 185 -53.43 8.61 -32.21
CA GLN A 185 -53.29 9.67 -33.23
C GLN A 185 -52.91 11.00 -32.59
N LEU A 186 -51.98 11.71 -33.24
CA LEU A 186 -51.56 13.04 -32.78
C LEU A 186 -52.69 14.06 -33.01
N LEU A 187 -53.28 14.55 -31.92
CA LEU A 187 -54.19 15.69 -31.95
C LEU A 187 -53.38 16.97 -32.07
N ARG A 188 -53.61 17.75 -33.13
CA ARG A 188 -53.01 19.08 -33.31
C ARG A 188 -54.13 20.13 -33.45
N ALA A 189 -54.27 20.98 -32.45
CA ALA A 189 -55.31 22.01 -32.40
C ALA A 189 -54.70 23.42 -32.31
N ALA A 190 -55.23 24.38 -33.07
CA ALA A 190 -54.81 25.78 -32.98
C ALA A 190 -55.49 26.47 -31.80
N THR A 191 -54.71 27.16 -30.98
CA THR A 191 -55.20 28.00 -29.88
C THR A 191 -54.70 29.45 -30.08
N PRO A 192 -55.32 30.46 -29.44
CA PRO A 192 -54.94 31.87 -29.61
C PRO A 192 -53.47 32.22 -29.29
N GLY A 193 -52.73 31.30 -28.66
CA GLY A 193 -51.31 31.46 -28.30
C GLY A 193 -50.35 30.48 -28.97
N GLY A 194 -50.80 29.60 -29.87
CA GLY A 194 -49.96 28.59 -30.53
C GLY A 194 -50.73 27.34 -30.97
N HIS A 195 -50.08 26.19 -30.93
CA HIS A 195 -50.73 24.89 -31.15
C HIS A 195 -50.67 24.05 -29.89
N VAL A 196 -51.73 23.28 -29.63
CA VAL A 196 -51.75 22.20 -28.65
C VAL A 196 -51.53 20.89 -29.39
N GLU A 197 -50.53 20.14 -28.98
CA GLU A 197 -50.22 18.82 -29.54
C GLU A 197 -50.34 17.76 -28.43
N LEU A 198 -51.24 16.80 -28.61
CA LEU A 198 -51.47 15.72 -27.65
C LEU A 198 -51.43 14.36 -28.37
N LEU A 199 -50.55 13.47 -27.92
CA LEU A 199 -50.50 12.07 -28.33
C LEU A 199 -50.77 11.17 -27.14
N LEU A 200 -51.94 10.55 -27.14
CA LEU A 200 -52.40 9.61 -26.11
C LEU A 200 -52.17 8.19 -26.61
N GLN A 201 -51.27 7.43 -25.96
CA GLN A 201 -50.96 6.05 -26.35
C GLN A 201 -52.02 5.08 -25.84
N GLU A 202 -52.43 5.25 -24.58
CA GLU A 202 -53.39 4.38 -23.93
C GLU A 202 -54.44 5.19 -23.17
N LEU A 203 -55.69 4.73 -23.21
CA LEU A 203 -56.83 5.29 -22.48
C LEU A 203 -57.64 4.12 -21.92
N ASN A 204 -57.41 3.81 -20.64
CA ASN A 204 -58.14 2.77 -19.94
C ASN A 204 -59.21 3.39 -19.05
N ALA A 205 -60.39 3.63 -19.62
CA ALA A 205 -61.50 4.28 -18.93
C ALA A 205 -62.86 3.96 -19.59
N GLN A 206 -63.95 4.02 -18.82
CA GLN A 206 -65.29 3.99 -19.39
C GLN A 206 -65.67 5.34 -20.03
N PRO A 207 -66.54 5.37 -21.06
CA PRO A 207 -67.02 6.61 -21.66
C PRO A 207 -67.64 7.55 -20.61
N GLY A 208 -67.20 8.80 -20.58
CA GLY A 208 -67.60 9.83 -19.61
C GLY A 208 -66.59 10.07 -18.49
N ALA A 209 -65.57 9.23 -18.34
CA ALA A 209 -64.52 9.37 -17.33
C ALA A 209 -63.60 10.56 -17.64
N GLY A 210 -63.37 11.41 -16.63
CA GLY A 210 -62.54 12.61 -16.73
C GLY A 210 -61.12 12.40 -16.22
N PHE A 211 -60.17 13.12 -16.81
CA PHE A 211 -58.77 13.18 -16.43
C PHE A 211 -58.32 14.64 -16.38
N LYS A 212 -57.51 14.96 -15.37
CA LYS A 212 -56.81 16.24 -15.25
C LYS A 212 -55.43 16.10 -15.86
N LEU A 213 -55.14 16.96 -16.84
CA LEU A 213 -53.85 17.04 -17.50
C LEU A 213 -53.22 18.40 -17.20
N VAL A 214 -51.99 18.42 -16.72
CA VAL A 214 -51.22 19.64 -16.49
C VAL A 214 -49.83 19.44 -17.10
N ARG A 215 -49.41 20.35 -17.97
CA ARG A 215 -48.01 20.45 -18.42
C ARG A 215 -47.32 21.46 -17.53
N ARG A 216 -46.37 21.00 -16.72
CA ARG A 216 -45.59 21.84 -15.83
C ARG A 216 -44.35 22.37 -16.55
N THR A 217 -43.75 23.44 -16.03
CA THR A 217 -42.48 23.91 -16.60
C THR A 217 -41.36 22.95 -16.26
N ARG A 218 -40.44 22.71 -17.22
CA ARG A 218 -39.25 21.88 -16.97
C ARG A 218 -38.45 22.36 -15.75
N LEU A 219 -38.35 23.67 -15.56
CA LEU A 219 -37.60 24.27 -14.45
C LEU A 219 -38.28 24.01 -13.11
N SER A 220 -39.60 24.19 -13.02
CA SER A 220 -40.34 23.95 -11.77
C SER A 220 -40.26 22.50 -11.32
N GLU A 221 -40.29 21.54 -12.25
CA GLU A 221 -40.13 20.12 -11.92
C GLU A 221 -38.72 19.75 -11.48
N ILE A 222 -37.69 20.32 -12.10
CA ILE A 222 -36.31 20.12 -11.64
C ILE A 222 -36.14 20.65 -10.21
N GLU A 223 -36.66 21.84 -9.92
CA GLU A 223 -36.57 22.43 -8.57
C GLU A 223 -37.38 21.64 -7.55
N ALA A 224 -38.57 21.17 -7.91
CA ALA A 224 -39.39 20.30 -7.06
C ALA A 224 -38.68 18.97 -6.76
N LEU A 225 -38.03 18.37 -7.76
CA LEU A 225 -37.27 17.13 -7.59
C LEU A 225 -36.01 17.35 -6.74
N GLN A 226 -35.26 18.44 -6.96
CA GLN A 226 -34.10 18.81 -6.15
C GLN A 226 -34.46 19.00 -4.66
N GLN A 227 -35.62 19.58 -4.36
CA GLN A 227 -36.09 19.77 -2.99
C GLN A 227 -36.50 18.46 -2.30
N LYS A 228 -37.05 17.50 -3.07
CA LYS A 228 -37.43 16.17 -2.56
C LYS A 228 -36.25 15.23 -2.38
N LEU A 229 -35.17 15.43 -3.14
CA LEU A 229 -33.97 14.60 -3.11
C LEU A 229 -33.13 14.88 -1.86
N LYS A 230 -32.83 13.83 -1.09
CA LYS A 230 -31.94 13.91 0.07
C LYS A 230 -30.62 13.20 -0.25
N VAL A 231 -29.53 13.96 -0.24
CA VAL A 231 -28.19 13.46 -0.54
C VAL A 231 -27.27 13.73 0.65
N SER A 232 -26.60 12.69 1.16
CA SER A 232 -25.72 12.76 2.32
C SER A 232 -24.63 11.68 2.29
N GLU A 233 -23.46 11.97 2.86
CA GLU A 233 -22.40 10.98 3.04
C GLU A 233 -22.71 10.03 4.23
N LEU A 234 -22.51 8.72 4.03
CA LEU A 234 -22.81 7.69 5.02
C LEU A 234 -21.61 7.46 5.95
N GLY A 235 -21.45 8.35 6.93
CA GLY A 235 -20.30 8.39 7.83
C GLY A 235 -19.25 9.40 7.39
N LYS A 236 -18.48 9.96 8.33
CA LYS A 236 -17.46 10.98 8.03
C LYS A 236 -16.29 10.34 7.27
N ARG A 237 -16.00 10.82 6.05
CA ARG A 237 -14.90 10.33 5.18
C ARG A 237 -15.05 8.86 4.78
N SER A 238 -16.29 8.42 4.59
CA SER A 238 -16.59 7.05 4.14
C SER A 238 -16.39 6.89 2.63
N GLY A 239 -16.46 7.99 1.88
CA GLY A 239 -16.50 7.94 0.42
C GLY A 239 -17.81 7.33 -0.13
N ILE A 240 -18.83 7.11 0.70
CA ILE A 240 -20.12 6.53 0.29
C ILE A 240 -21.20 7.61 0.40
N ILE A 241 -21.84 7.93 -0.72
CA ILE A 241 -22.94 8.90 -0.82
C ILE A 241 -24.27 8.14 -0.88
N ASN A 242 -25.17 8.46 0.04
CA ASN A 242 -26.55 8.01 0.03
C ASN A 242 -27.46 9.07 -0.61
N VAL A 243 -28.21 8.66 -1.63
CA VAL A 243 -29.22 9.46 -2.32
C VAL A 243 -30.58 8.82 -2.06
N SER A 244 -31.52 9.56 -1.49
CA SER A 244 -32.85 9.06 -1.12
C SER A 244 -33.96 9.96 -1.66
N LEU A 245 -35.06 9.34 -2.06
CA LEU A 245 -36.25 10.00 -2.60
C LEU A 245 -37.52 9.36 -2.04
N ARG A 246 -38.53 10.19 -1.73
CA ARG A 246 -39.84 9.75 -1.23
C ARG A 246 -40.96 10.16 -2.17
N GLY A 247 -41.94 9.29 -2.37
CA GLY A 247 -43.09 9.54 -3.24
C GLY A 247 -44.26 8.58 -3.03
N ASP A 248 -45.38 8.86 -3.69
CA ASP A 248 -46.63 8.10 -3.56
C ASP A 248 -46.67 6.88 -4.50
N ASP A 249 -45.83 6.85 -5.54
CA ASP A 249 -45.68 5.74 -6.48
C ASP A 249 -44.29 5.10 -6.30
N PRO A 250 -44.22 3.81 -5.91
CA PRO A 250 -42.95 3.14 -5.68
C PRO A 250 -42.13 2.95 -6.97
N GLN A 251 -42.77 2.76 -8.12
CA GLN A 251 -42.09 2.52 -9.40
C GLN A 251 -41.48 3.82 -9.93
N GLU A 252 -42.25 4.91 -9.88
CA GLU A 252 -41.79 6.25 -10.26
C GLU A 252 -40.55 6.66 -9.44
N VAL A 253 -40.56 6.45 -8.12
CA VAL A 253 -39.45 6.81 -7.23
C VAL A 253 -38.18 6.00 -7.53
N VAL A 254 -38.31 4.72 -7.86
CA VAL A 254 -37.20 3.84 -8.26
C VAL A 254 -36.61 4.26 -9.60
N ASP A 255 -37.47 4.51 -10.59
CA ASP A 255 -37.05 4.88 -11.95
C ASP A 255 -36.35 6.24 -11.96
N ILE A 256 -36.82 7.19 -11.15
CA ILE A 256 -36.15 8.48 -10.96
C ILE A 256 -34.73 8.29 -10.40
N LEU A 257 -34.57 7.52 -9.30
CA LEU A 257 -33.25 7.32 -8.69
C LEU A 257 -32.29 6.53 -9.59
N ASN A 258 -32.77 5.50 -10.29
CA ASN A 258 -31.96 4.75 -11.25
C ASN A 258 -31.46 5.66 -12.38
N THR A 259 -32.33 6.54 -12.88
CA THR A 259 -31.96 7.51 -13.93
C THR A 259 -30.93 8.52 -13.43
N ILE A 260 -31.05 9.01 -12.19
CA ILE A 260 -30.05 9.88 -11.55
C ILE A 260 -28.70 9.15 -11.42
N GLY A 261 -28.71 7.90 -10.97
CA GLY A 261 -27.49 7.10 -10.81
C GLY A 261 -26.76 6.85 -12.13
N ALA A 262 -27.51 6.45 -13.17
CA ALA A 262 -26.95 6.23 -14.51
C ALA A 262 -26.38 7.52 -15.12
N GLU A 263 -27.08 8.64 -14.96
CA GLU A 263 -26.61 9.94 -15.45
C GLU A 263 -25.34 10.40 -14.74
N TYR A 264 -25.27 10.24 -13.42
CA TYR A 264 -24.10 10.58 -12.63
C TYR A 264 -22.86 9.80 -13.07
N VAL A 265 -22.98 8.47 -13.25
CA VAL A 265 -21.87 7.62 -13.71
C VAL A 265 -21.40 8.06 -15.10
N ARG A 266 -22.33 8.34 -16.02
CA ARG A 266 -22.00 8.81 -17.37
C ARG A 266 -21.23 10.13 -17.35
N GLN A 267 -21.73 11.13 -16.62
CA GLN A 267 -21.09 12.43 -16.44
C GLN A 267 -19.67 12.30 -15.86
N ASN A 268 -19.49 11.40 -14.88
CA ASN A 268 -18.18 11.21 -14.25
C ASN A 268 -17.15 10.60 -15.21
N ILE A 269 -17.56 9.64 -16.04
CA ILE A 269 -16.71 9.03 -17.07
C ILE A 269 -16.29 10.06 -18.12
N GLU A 270 -17.24 10.85 -18.62
CA GLU A 270 -16.98 11.88 -19.64
C GLU A 270 -16.00 12.94 -19.13
N ARG A 271 -16.22 13.44 -17.91
CA ARG A 271 -15.32 14.40 -17.25
C ARG A 271 -13.90 13.85 -17.07
N LYS A 272 -13.75 12.62 -16.55
CA LYS A 272 -12.43 11.99 -16.36
C LYS A 272 -11.71 11.76 -17.70
N SER A 273 -12.45 11.41 -18.76
CA SER A 273 -11.88 11.27 -20.10
C SER A 273 -11.37 12.58 -20.66
N GLU A 274 -12.10 13.69 -20.49
CA GLU A 274 -11.66 15.01 -20.95
C GLU A 274 -10.40 15.50 -20.20
N GLU A 275 -10.29 15.21 -18.91
CA GLU A 275 -9.11 15.56 -18.11
C GLU A 275 -7.87 14.74 -18.52
N ALA A 276 -8.07 13.45 -18.78
CA ALA A 276 -7.02 12.58 -19.32
C ALA A 276 -6.55 13.06 -20.70
N ASP A 277 -7.46 13.43 -21.59
CA ASP A 277 -7.13 13.97 -22.92
C ASP A 277 -6.39 15.30 -22.85
N LYS A 278 -6.74 16.18 -21.90
CA LYS A 278 -6.01 17.44 -21.68
C LYS A 278 -4.60 17.18 -21.15
N THR A 279 -4.45 16.24 -20.23
CA THR A 279 -3.14 15.83 -19.69
C THR A 279 -2.27 15.21 -20.78
N LEU A 280 -2.83 14.33 -21.61
CA LEU A 280 -2.15 13.74 -22.76
C LEU A 280 -1.72 14.81 -23.77
N LYS A 281 -2.61 15.75 -24.13
CA LYS A 281 -2.25 16.89 -25.00
C LYS A 281 -1.16 17.78 -24.39
N PHE A 282 -1.19 18.00 -23.08
CA PHE A 282 -0.14 18.76 -22.39
C PHE A 282 1.21 18.03 -22.48
N LEU A 283 1.23 16.71 -22.22
CA LEU A 283 2.43 15.90 -22.34
C LEU A 283 2.93 15.84 -23.79
N ASP A 284 2.05 15.59 -24.76
CA ASP A 284 2.43 15.47 -26.17
C ASP A 284 2.98 16.79 -26.75
N VAL A 285 2.61 17.95 -26.21
CA VAL A 285 3.13 19.25 -26.66
C VAL A 285 4.36 19.68 -25.86
N GLN A 286 4.34 19.55 -24.53
CA GLN A 286 5.40 20.05 -23.67
C GLN A 286 6.60 19.12 -23.63
N LEU A 287 6.42 17.79 -23.67
CA LEU A 287 7.53 16.84 -23.56
C LEU A 287 8.51 16.98 -24.75
N PRO A 288 8.05 17.09 -26.02
CA PRO A 288 8.96 17.32 -27.14
C PRO A 288 9.64 18.69 -27.08
N GLN A 289 8.95 19.71 -26.56
CA GLN A 289 9.51 21.04 -26.40
C GLN A 289 10.59 21.08 -25.31
N LEU A 290 10.31 20.52 -24.12
CA LEU A 290 11.30 20.36 -23.05
C LEU A 290 12.49 19.52 -23.51
N LYS A 291 12.24 18.44 -24.27
CA LYS A 291 13.30 17.61 -24.83
C LYS A 291 14.19 18.42 -25.76
N ARG A 292 13.62 19.22 -26.68
CA ARG A 292 14.39 20.11 -27.56
C ARG A 292 15.15 21.19 -26.78
N GLU A 293 14.54 21.77 -25.75
CA GLU A 293 15.18 22.76 -24.90
C GLU A 293 16.35 22.16 -24.11
N LEU A 294 16.19 20.93 -23.60
CA LEU A 294 17.24 20.17 -22.93
C LEU A 294 18.37 19.81 -23.89
N GLU A 295 18.06 19.28 -25.08
CA GLU A 295 19.06 18.97 -26.12
C GLU A 295 19.81 20.24 -26.55
N GLN A 296 19.13 21.39 -26.66
CA GLN A 296 19.77 22.66 -26.98
C GLN A 296 20.60 23.22 -25.83
N ALA A 297 20.18 23.03 -24.58
CA ALA A 297 20.94 23.41 -23.40
C ALA A 297 22.20 22.54 -23.27
N GLU A 298 22.07 21.24 -23.53
CA GLU A 298 23.16 20.26 -23.56
C GLU A 298 24.13 20.55 -24.70
N ALA A 299 23.64 20.87 -25.90
CA ALA A 299 24.49 21.29 -27.01
C ALA A 299 25.23 22.60 -26.73
N ARG A 300 24.56 23.60 -26.14
CA ARG A 300 25.20 24.87 -25.71
C ARG A 300 26.23 24.62 -24.61
N TYR A 301 25.93 23.75 -23.66
CA TYR A 301 26.84 23.34 -22.61
C TYR A 301 28.07 22.62 -23.17
N ASN A 302 27.88 21.69 -24.11
CA ASN A 302 28.97 20.97 -24.77
C ASN A 302 29.83 21.89 -25.66
N GLN A 303 29.21 22.86 -26.35
CA GLN A 303 29.94 23.86 -27.14
C GLN A 303 30.74 24.80 -26.25
N PHE A 304 30.16 25.25 -25.13
CA PHE A 304 30.87 26.02 -24.10
C PHE A 304 32.04 25.22 -23.51
N ARG A 305 31.83 23.93 -23.20
CA ARG A 305 32.88 23.02 -22.69
C ARG A 305 34.02 22.81 -23.68
N THR A 306 33.70 22.62 -24.96
CA THR A 306 34.71 22.44 -26.03
C THR A 306 35.55 23.70 -26.21
N GLN A 307 34.92 24.88 -26.15
CA GLN A 307 35.62 26.17 -26.21
C GLN A 307 36.51 26.45 -24.98
N HIS A 308 36.17 25.89 -23.82
CA HIS A 308 36.89 26.11 -22.57
C HIS A 308 37.76 24.92 -22.12
N GLY A 309 37.96 23.90 -22.99
CA GLY A 309 38.88 22.79 -22.73
C GLY A 309 38.49 21.87 -21.57
N VAL A 310 37.20 21.76 -21.23
CA VAL A 310 36.73 20.91 -20.12
C VAL A 310 36.44 19.50 -20.64
N VAL A 311 37.44 18.61 -20.46
CA VAL A 311 37.45 17.20 -20.87
C VAL A 311 36.32 16.40 -20.20
N ASP A 312 35.75 15.43 -20.93
CA ASP A 312 34.61 14.60 -20.51
C ASP A 312 35.03 13.19 -20.08
N LEU A 313 34.70 12.81 -18.84
CA LEU A 313 34.93 11.48 -18.27
C LEU A 313 34.09 10.37 -18.96
N GLY A 314 33.00 10.73 -19.66
CA GLY A 314 32.08 9.78 -20.29
C GLY A 314 32.60 9.13 -21.58
N GLU A 315 33.23 9.92 -22.46
CA GLU A 315 33.83 9.40 -23.70
C GLU A 315 35.12 8.61 -23.44
N GLU A 316 35.93 9.02 -22.45
CA GLU A 316 37.07 8.22 -21.98
C GLU A 316 36.61 6.88 -21.38
N ALA A 317 35.54 6.86 -20.57
CA ALA A 317 35.00 5.63 -20.02
C ALA A 317 34.48 4.67 -21.11
N LYS A 318 33.83 5.17 -22.16
CA LYS A 318 33.41 4.35 -23.31
C LYS A 318 34.61 3.78 -24.08
N SER A 319 35.65 4.58 -24.29
CA SER A 319 36.88 4.15 -24.97
C SER A 319 37.61 3.07 -24.15
N LEU A 320 37.80 3.31 -22.85
CA LEU A 320 38.42 2.37 -21.91
C LEU A 320 37.63 1.06 -21.81
N LEU A 321 36.31 1.11 -21.81
CA LEU A 321 35.48 -0.09 -21.82
C LEU A 321 35.58 -0.85 -23.14
N THR A 322 35.60 -0.15 -24.28
CA THR A 322 35.80 -0.77 -25.60
C THR A 322 37.13 -1.51 -25.66
N MET A 323 38.19 -0.89 -25.15
CA MET A 323 39.50 -1.54 -25.00
C MET A 323 39.44 -2.74 -24.04
N ALA A 324 38.76 -2.63 -22.91
CA ALA A 324 38.62 -3.74 -21.96
C ALA A 324 37.89 -4.94 -22.58
N VAL A 325 36.84 -4.70 -23.38
CA VAL A 325 36.11 -5.74 -24.12
C VAL A 325 37.01 -6.41 -25.18
N GLN A 326 37.83 -5.63 -25.90
CA GLN A 326 38.81 -6.18 -26.85
C GLN A 326 39.87 -7.03 -26.15
N VAL A 327 40.40 -6.58 -25.00
CA VAL A 327 41.36 -7.33 -24.18
C VAL A 327 40.75 -8.65 -23.72
N GLN A 328 39.50 -8.65 -23.25
CA GLN A 328 38.80 -9.88 -22.85
C GLN A 328 38.63 -10.84 -24.02
N THR A 329 38.20 -10.35 -25.18
CA THR A 329 38.03 -11.16 -26.39
C THR A 329 39.34 -11.83 -26.80
N ARG A 330 40.43 -11.05 -26.81
CA ARG A 330 41.76 -11.55 -27.17
C ARG A 330 42.31 -12.54 -26.14
N SER A 331 42.05 -12.31 -24.86
CA SER A 331 42.39 -13.26 -23.78
C SER A 331 41.64 -14.58 -23.94
N ALA A 332 40.34 -14.54 -24.26
CA ALA A 332 39.53 -15.74 -24.51
C ALA A 332 40.04 -16.52 -25.74
N GLU A 333 40.35 -15.84 -26.84
CA GLU A 333 40.96 -16.45 -28.04
C GLU A 333 42.28 -17.14 -27.73
N ILE A 334 43.17 -16.49 -26.96
CA ILE A 334 44.46 -17.05 -26.56
C ILE A 334 44.25 -18.27 -25.65
N ARG A 335 43.28 -18.22 -24.74
CA ARG A 335 42.94 -19.34 -23.86
C ARG A 335 42.42 -20.53 -24.64
N GLN A 336 41.59 -20.30 -25.66
CA GLN A 336 41.13 -21.34 -26.57
C GLN A 336 42.30 -21.94 -27.38
N LYS A 337 43.14 -21.09 -27.98
CA LYS A 337 44.36 -21.53 -28.68
C LYS A 337 45.27 -22.34 -27.78
N ARG A 338 45.38 -21.98 -26.50
CA ARG A 338 46.13 -22.75 -25.49
C ARG A 338 45.50 -24.11 -25.24
N LEU A 339 44.18 -24.19 -25.06
CA LEU A 339 43.49 -25.48 -24.87
C LEU A 339 43.67 -26.39 -26.08
N GLU A 340 43.56 -25.84 -27.30
CA GLU A 340 43.82 -26.58 -28.55
C GLU A 340 45.28 -27.01 -28.68
N ALA A 341 46.23 -26.15 -28.30
CA ALA A 341 47.65 -26.47 -28.34
C ALA A 341 48.05 -27.50 -27.28
N VAL A 342 47.52 -27.41 -26.06
CA VAL A 342 47.77 -28.38 -24.96
C VAL A 342 47.11 -29.73 -25.26
N ALA A 343 46.01 -29.75 -26.01
CA ALA A 343 45.43 -31.00 -26.52
C ALA A 343 46.30 -31.70 -27.58
N ARG A 344 47.23 -30.97 -28.22
CA ARG A 344 48.10 -31.46 -29.31
C ARG A 344 49.57 -31.59 -28.95
N PHE A 345 50.05 -30.84 -27.96
CA PHE A 345 51.46 -30.70 -27.60
C PHE A 345 51.66 -30.75 -26.08
N THR A 346 52.84 -31.17 -25.63
CA THR A 346 53.19 -31.20 -24.20
C THR A 346 53.40 -29.79 -23.64
N ALA A 347 53.28 -29.63 -22.32
CA ALA A 347 53.41 -28.33 -21.64
C ALA A 347 54.75 -27.61 -21.88
N GLN A 348 55.80 -28.35 -22.27
CA GLN A 348 57.14 -27.79 -22.58
C GLN A 348 57.33 -27.45 -24.07
N HIS A 349 56.34 -27.68 -24.93
CA HIS A 349 56.47 -27.42 -26.35
C HIS A 349 56.54 -25.91 -26.64
N PRO A 350 57.45 -25.42 -27.52
CA PRO A 350 57.66 -24.00 -27.76
C PRO A 350 56.39 -23.23 -28.15
N SER A 351 55.49 -23.85 -28.91
CA SER A 351 54.21 -23.22 -29.28
C SER A 351 53.24 -23.07 -28.09
N VAL A 352 53.29 -23.95 -27.10
CA VAL A 352 52.48 -23.86 -25.86
C VAL A 352 53.06 -22.80 -24.93
N GLN A 353 54.39 -22.69 -24.85
CA GLN A 353 55.08 -21.66 -24.08
C GLN A 353 54.92 -20.26 -24.69
N ALA A 354 54.95 -20.13 -26.03
CA ALA A 354 54.73 -18.87 -26.72
C ALA A 354 53.30 -18.32 -26.53
N ILE A 355 52.30 -19.20 -26.37
CA ILE A 355 50.90 -18.83 -26.11
C ILE A 355 50.69 -18.41 -24.63
N ALA A 356 51.64 -18.72 -23.74
CA ALA A 356 51.48 -18.48 -22.29
C ALA A 356 51.75 -17.03 -21.85
N SER A 357 52.29 -16.16 -22.70
CA SER A 357 52.68 -14.80 -22.32
C SER A 357 52.10 -13.74 -23.27
N LEU A 358 51.16 -12.94 -22.75
CA LEU A 358 50.79 -11.66 -23.35
C LEU A 358 51.83 -10.57 -23.07
N HIS A 359 52.78 -10.80 -22.15
CA HIS A 359 53.81 -9.82 -21.77
C HIS A 359 54.73 -9.49 -22.94
N GLY A 360 54.99 -8.20 -23.14
CA GLY A 360 55.84 -7.69 -24.23
C GLY A 360 55.12 -7.56 -25.59
N GLN A 361 53.83 -7.89 -25.67
CA GLN A 361 52.99 -7.63 -26.85
C GLN A 361 52.30 -6.27 -26.73
N SER A 362 51.81 -5.72 -27.86
CA SER A 362 50.99 -4.50 -27.87
C SER A 362 49.54 -4.81 -28.23
N LEU A 363 48.61 -4.06 -27.63
CA LEU A 363 47.18 -4.12 -27.87
C LEU A 363 46.74 -2.70 -28.26
N ASP A 364 46.33 -2.54 -29.52
CA ASP A 364 46.04 -1.24 -30.16
C ASP A 364 47.14 -0.17 -29.96
N GLY A 365 48.40 -0.60 -29.99
CA GLY A 365 49.57 0.26 -29.83
C GLY A 365 50.04 0.44 -28.39
N ILE A 366 49.32 -0.11 -27.39
CA ILE A 366 49.66 -0.02 -25.97
C ILE A 366 50.36 -1.29 -25.51
N ALA A 367 51.53 -1.17 -24.89
CA ALA A 367 52.32 -2.31 -24.42
C ALA A 367 51.68 -3.01 -23.21
N VAL A 368 51.74 -4.34 -23.18
CA VAL A 368 51.28 -5.17 -22.06
C VAL A 368 52.44 -5.42 -21.10
N HIS A 369 52.26 -4.98 -19.86
CA HIS A 369 53.27 -5.00 -18.79
C HIS A 369 53.04 -6.09 -17.75
N LEU A 370 54.06 -6.37 -16.95
CA LEU A 370 53.97 -7.28 -15.80
C LEU A 370 53.34 -6.58 -14.59
N PRO A 371 52.59 -7.29 -13.72
CA PRO A 371 52.04 -6.70 -12.49
C PRO A 371 53.10 -6.08 -11.57
N THR A 372 54.33 -6.58 -11.59
CA THR A 372 55.47 -6.04 -10.83
C THR A 372 55.93 -4.66 -11.31
N GLU A 373 55.53 -4.24 -12.51
CA GLU A 373 55.92 -2.97 -13.12
C GLU A 373 54.91 -1.84 -12.82
N ILE A 374 53.80 -2.14 -12.11
CA ILE A 374 52.73 -1.18 -11.79
C ILE A 374 53.27 0.10 -11.15
N GLU A 375 54.17 0.00 -10.17
CA GLU A 375 54.71 1.19 -9.50
C GLU A 375 55.42 2.14 -10.47
N CYS A 376 56.21 1.58 -11.39
CA CYS A 376 56.94 2.36 -12.39
C CYS A 376 55.98 3.00 -13.40
N LEU A 377 54.95 2.25 -13.81
CA LEU A 377 53.93 2.72 -14.76
C LEU A 377 53.09 3.86 -14.18
N VAL A 378 52.63 3.73 -12.94
CA VAL A 378 51.85 4.77 -12.27
C VAL A 378 52.66 6.08 -12.18
N LYS A 379 53.92 5.99 -11.77
CA LYS A 379 54.81 7.16 -11.66
C LYS A 379 55.17 7.79 -13.00
N SER A 380 55.40 6.98 -14.04
CA SER A 380 55.85 7.48 -15.36
C SER A 380 54.71 7.98 -16.25
N GLN A 381 53.52 7.39 -16.15
CA GLN A 381 52.35 7.71 -16.97
C GLN A 381 51.37 8.66 -16.27
N GLY A 382 51.51 8.87 -14.95
CA GLY A 382 50.58 9.70 -14.17
C GLY A 382 49.18 9.08 -14.07
N ALA A 383 49.09 7.75 -14.02
CA ALA A 383 47.81 7.05 -13.96
C ALA A 383 47.05 7.36 -12.66
N SER A 384 45.75 7.64 -12.77
CA SER A 384 44.85 7.93 -11.64
C SER A 384 43.74 6.88 -11.44
N LEU A 385 43.46 6.04 -12.46
CA LEU A 385 42.39 5.04 -12.47
C LEU A 385 42.95 3.67 -12.86
N ALA A 386 42.62 2.65 -12.09
CA ALA A 386 42.90 1.24 -12.37
C ALA A 386 41.60 0.48 -12.65
N LEU A 387 41.50 -0.12 -13.84
CA LEU A 387 40.37 -0.97 -14.21
C LEU A 387 40.71 -2.45 -14.01
N LEU A 388 40.06 -3.08 -13.04
CA LEU A 388 40.16 -4.50 -12.75
C LEU A 388 39.34 -5.29 -13.79
N ALA A 389 39.99 -5.73 -14.85
CA ALA A 389 39.37 -6.51 -15.94
C ALA A 389 39.44 -8.03 -15.71
N ILE A 390 39.22 -8.48 -14.48
CA ILE A 390 39.30 -9.91 -14.08
C ILE A 390 37.99 -10.43 -13.44
N PRO A 391 36.82 -10.28 -14.10
CA PRO A 391 35.53 -10.61 -13.49
C PRO A 391 35.38 -12.10 -13.13
N HIS A 392 36.16 -12.99 -13.76
CA HIS A 392 36.16 -14.44 -13.52
C HIS A 392 37.31 -14.92 -12.61
N ALA A 393 38.15 -14.02 -12.11
CA ALA A 393 39.19 -14.41 -11.14
C ALA A 393 38.55 -14.85 -9.84
N ASN A 394 39.18 -15.84 -9.19
CA ASN A 394 38.76 -16.22 -7.85
C ASN A 394 39.12 -15.10 -6.86
N ARG A 395 38.52 -15.15 -5.67
CA ARG A 395 38.64 -14.04 -4.69
C ARG A 395 40.06 -13.84 -4.19
N GLU A 396 40.84 -14.91 -4.03
CA GLU A 396 42.25 -14.83 -3.65
C GLU A 396 43.07 -14.04 -4.68
N GLN A 397 42.87 -14.32 -5.97
CA GLN A 397 43.52 -13.60 -7.06
C GLN A 397 43.08 -12.13 -7.12
N ARG A 398 41.79 -11.84 -6.89
CA ARG A 398 41.28 -10.46 -6.83
C ARG A 398 41.88 -9.69 -5.65
N ASN A 399 41.90 -10.27 -4.46
CA ASN A 399 42.48 -9.65 -3.27
C ASN A 399 43.97 -9.40 -3.44
N ALA A 400 44.71 -10.34 -4.04
CA ALA A 400 46.13 -10.16 -4.33
C ALA A 400 46.36 -8.98 -5.30
N ALA A 401 45.51 -8.83 -6.33
CA ALA A 401 45.55 -7.70 -7.23
C ALA A 401 45.22 -6.37 -6.53
N LEU A 402 44.19 -6.34 -5.68
CA LEU A 402 43.82 -5.16 -4.89
C LEU A 402 44.92 -4.77 -3.90
N ALA A 403 45.53 -5.74 -3.21
CA ALA A 403 46.64 -5.52 -2.30
C ALA A 403 47.86 -4.93 -3.02
N ALA A 404 48.13 -5.38 -4.25
CA ALA A 404 49.19 -4.82 -5.08
C ALA A 404 48.89 -3.40 -5.59
N LEU A 405 47.61 -3.04 -5.80
CA LEU A 405 47.19 -1.71 -6.26
C LEU A 405 47.07 -0.68 -5.12
N SER A 406 46.73 -1.13 -3.92
CA SER A 406 46.47 -0.29 -2.74
C SER A 406 47.55 0.76 -2.43
N PRO A 407 48.88 0.51 -2.61
CA PRO A 407 49.91 1.50 -2.31
C PRO A 407 49.98 2.68 -3.29
N HIS A 408 49.31 2.59 -4.45
CA HIS A 408 49.60 3.45 -5.60
C HIS A 408 48.66 4.64 -5.81
N LYS A 409 47.78 4.98 -4.84
CA LYS A 409 46.80 6.09 -4.93
C LYS A 409 45.97 6.08 -6.22
N LEU A 410 45.59 4.89 -6.68
CA LEU A 410 44.74 4.70 -7.85
C LEU A 410 43.30 4.55 -7.40
N GLU A 411 42.37 5.21 -8.07
CA GLU A 411 40.96 4.84 -8.00
C GLU A 411 40.82 3.46 -8.64
N VAL A 412 40.32 2.47 -7.91
CA VAL A 412 40.17 1.10 -8.44
C VAL A 412 38.71 0.83 -8.74
N ARG A 413 38.41 0.50 -10.01
CA ARG A 413 37.08 0.09 -10.44
C ARG A 413 37.11 -1.24 -11.16
N THR A 414 36.01 -1.99 -11.13
CA THR A 414 35.90 -3.30 -11.77
C THR A 414 35.12 -3.21 -13.07
N VAL A 415 35.56 -3.95 -14.08
CA VAL A 415 34.87 -4.06 -15.37
C VAL A 415 33.88 -5.24 -15.32
N PRO A 416 32.60 -5.05 -15.71
CA PRO A 416 31.61 -6.12 -15.72
C PRO A 416 32.00 -7.26 -16.69
N ALA A 417 31.42 -8.45 -16.48
CA ALA A 417 31.61 -9.55 -17.41
C ALA A 417 30.88 -9.28 -18.74
N LEU A 418 31.42 -9.81 -19.83
CA LEU A 418 30.79 -9.75 -21.17
C LEU A 418 29.34 -10.29 -21.17
N SER A 419 29.04 -11.27 -20.32
CA SER A 419 27.68 -11.82 -20.13
C SER A 419 26.69 -10.77 -19.60
N ASP A 420 27.15 -9.89 -18.71
CA ASP A 420 26.29 -8.96 -18.00
C ASP A 420 25.95 -7.77 -18.90
N LEU A 421 26.92 -7.31 -19.69
CA LEU A 421 26.74 -6.34 -20.77
C LEU A 421 25.75 -6.84 -21.84
N ALA A 422 25.86 -8.11 -22.26
CA ALA A 422 24.98 -8.70 -23.27
C ALA A 422 23.52 -8.83 -22.81
N SER A 423 23.30 -8.96 -21.49
CA SER A 423 21.97 -9.11 -20.90
C SER A 423 21.18 -7.80 -20.76
N GLY A 424 21.81 -6.65 -21.00
CA GLY A 424 21.20 -5.32 -20.84
C GLY A 424 20.95 -4.90 -19.38
N GLN A 425 21.42 -5.68 -18.39
CA GLN A 425 21.28 -5.35 -16.97
C GLN A 425 22.23 -4.24 -16.49
N VAL A 426 23.28 -3.94 -17.26
CA VAL A 426 24.29 -2.94 -16.91
C VAL A 426 24.51 -2.04 -18.13
N ARG A 427 24.54 -0.71 -17.94
CA ARG A 427 24.80 0.22 -19.05
C ARG A 427 26.30 0.31 -19.29
N VAL A 428 26.67 0.59 -20.54
CA VAL A 428 28.06 0.81 -21.00
C VAL A 428 28.78 1.93 -20.22
N ALA A 429 28.05 2.82 -19.56
CA ALA A 429 28.60 3.90 -18.73
C ALA A 429 28.98 3.48 -17.29
N ASP A 430 28.59 2.29 -16.84
CA ASP A 430 28.69 1.90 -15.43
C ASP A 430 30.00 1.12 -15.20
N VAL A 431 31.14 1.82 -15.12
CA VAL A 431 32.35 1.24 -14.49
C VAL A 431 32.04 1.08 -13.01
N MET A 432 32.06 -0.15 -12.49
CA MET A 432 31.54 -0.44 -11.16
C MET A 432 32.58 -0.18 -10.07
N GLU A 433 32.17 0.47 -8.98
CA GLU A 433 32.92 0.46 -7.72
C GLU A 433 33.16 -1.00 -7.28
N LEU A 434 34.25 -1.25 -6.56
CA LEU A 434 34.54 -2.60 -6.03
C LEU A 434 33.40 -3.11 -5.15
N ASP A 435 33.04 -4.38 -5.38
CA ASP A 435 32.10 -5.11 -4.55
C ASP A 435 32.68 -5.25 -3.14
N ILE A 436 31.84 -5.09 -2.12
CA ILE A 436 32.36 -5.06 -0.75
C ILE A 436 32.80 -6.43 -0.27
N GLU A 437 32.28 -7.47 -0.89
CA GLU A 437 32.77 -8.82 -0.80
C GLU A 437 34.28 -8.85 -1.05
N ASP A 438 34.77 -8.18 -2.08
CA ASP A 438 36.21 -8.16 -2.37
C ASP A 438 37.03 -7.46 -1.27
N LEU A 439 36.42 -6.59 -0.46
CA LEU A 439 37.10 -5.93 0.67
C LEU A 439 37.32 -6.86 1.87
N LEU A 440 36.42 -7.82 2.11
CA LEU A 440 36.45 -8.66 3.31
C LEU A 440 37.28 -9.95 3.18
N GLY A 441 37.63 -10.35 1.96
CA GLY A 441 38.49 -11.50 1.70
C GLY A 441 38.02 -12.89 2.17
N ARG A 442 36.73 -13.08 2.47
CA ARG A 442 36.19 -14.35 2.99
C ARG A 442 35.71 -15.32 1.89
N GLU A 443 35.97 -16.62 2.05
CA GLU A 443 35.41 -17.66 1.18
C GLU A 443 33.94 -17.98 1.52
N GLN A 444 33.07 -18.00 0.50
CA GLN A 444 31.68 -18.45 0.63
C GLN A 444 31.61 -19.98 0.60
N VAL A 445 30.68 -20.57 1.36
CA VAL A 445 30.42 -22.01 1.29
C VAL A 445 29.34 -22.31 0.24
N PRO A 446 29.62 -23.21 -0.73
CA PRO A 446 28.63 -23.56 -1.74
C PRO A 446 27.40 -24.25 -1.11
N PRO A 447 26.19 -24.00 -1.63
CA PRO A 447 24.97 -24.57 -1.06
C PRO A 447 24.91 -26.08 -1.30
N HIS A 448 24.45 -26.85 -0.30
CA HIS A 448 24.24 -28.28 -0.44
C HIS A 448 22.90 -28.57 -1.16
N PRO A 449 22.90 -29.12 -2.40
CA PRO A 449 21.69 -29.16 -3.24
C PRO A 449 20.52 -29.92 -2.60
N LEU A 450 20.80 -31.08 -1.99
CA LEU A 450 19.76 -31.89 -1.33
C LEU A 450 19.07 -31.18 -0.15
N MET A 451 19.80 -30.34 0.60
CA MET A 451 19.24 -29.60 1.74
C MET A 451 18.36 -28.45 1.25
N MET A 452 18.77 -27.77 0.18
CA MET A 452 18.00 -26.70 -0.46
C MET A 452 16.65 -27.21 -0.99
N ASP A 453 16.64 -28.38 -1.63
CA ASP A 453 15.43 -28.93 -2.28
C ASP A 453 14.39 -29.46 -1.27
N ARG A 454 14.84 -30.07 -0.16
CA ARG A 454 14.03 -30.93 0.73
C ARG A 454 12.69 -30.32 1.19
N LYS A 455 12.69 -29.04 1.56
CA LYS A 455 11.51 -28.35 2.10
C LYS A 455 10.87 -27.36 1.12
N VAL A 456 11.39 -27.25 -0.10
CA VAL A 456 11.02 -26.18 -1.04
C VAL A 456 10.51 -26.70 -2.38
N ARG A 457 11.23 -27.63 -3.02
CA ARG A 457 10.92 -28.05 -4.40
C ARG A 457 9.51 -28.62 -4.50
N GLY A 458 8.73 -28.12 -5.47
CA GLY A 458 7.36 -28.57 -5.72
C GLY A 458 6.35 -28.29 -4.60
N LYS A 459 6.71 -27.45 -3.61
CA LYS A 459 5.85 -27.10 -2.47
C LYS A 459 5.32 -25.67 -2.58
N VAL A 460 4.31 -25.36 -1.79
CA VAL A 460 3.86 -23.99 -1.50
C VAL A 460 4.73 -23.45 -0.37
N VAL A 461 5.49 -22.39 -0.66
CA VAL A 461 6.41 -21.75 0.27
C VAL A 461 5.98 -20.30 0.46
N MET A 462 5.97 -19.83 1.71
CA MET A 462 5.65 -18.45 2.06
C MET A 462 6.85 -17.76 2.65
N VAL A 463 7.10 -16.51 2.25
CA VAL A 463 8.08 -15.62 2.86
C VAL A 463 7.35 -14.38 3.37
N THR A 464 7.47 -14.07 4.66
CA THR A 464 6.98 -12.78 5.20
C THR A 464 8.13 -11.78 5.25
N GLY A 465 7.85 -10.49 5.05
CA GLY A 465 8.90 -9.50 4.88
C GLY A 465 9.64 -9.70 3.55
N ALA A 466 8.90 -10.17 2.53
CA ALA A 466 9.44 -10.61 1.25
C ALA A 466 10.17 -9.50 0.48
N GLY A 467 9.88 -8.22 0.75
CA GLY A 467 10.57 -7.08 0.14
C GLY A 467 11.79 -6.59 0.91
N GLY A 468 12.06 -7.13 2.12
CA GLY A 468 13.24 -6.77 2.91
C GLY A 468 14.55 -7.35 2.34
N SER A 469 15.71 -6.90 2.81
CA SER A 469 17.01 -7.33 2.26
C SER A 469 17.21 -8.85 2.29
N ILE A 470 16.84 -9.51 3.40
CA ILE A 470 16.94 -10.99 3.53
C ILE A 470 15.74 -11.68 2.89
N GLY A 471 14.53 -11.14 3.06
CA GLY A 471 13.31 -11.72 2.49
C GLY A 471 13.34 -11.76 0.96
N SER A 472 13.79 -10.69 0.31
CA SER A 472 13.93 -10.64 -1.15
C SER A 472 14.93 -11.66 -1.66
N GLU A 473 16.08 -11.79 -1.00
CA GLU A 473 17.07 -12.80 -1.38
C GLU A 473 16.58 -14.23 -1.12
N LEU A 474 15.87 -14.47 -0.02
CA LEU A 474 15.18 -15.75 0.19
C LEU A 474 14.23 -16.04 -0.98
N CYS A 475 13.45 -15.06 -1.43
CA CYS A 475 12.56 -15.26 -2.58
C CYS A 475 13.32 -15.58 -3.87
N ARG A 476 14.46 -14.90 -4.15
CA ARG A 476 15.32 -15.21 -5.31
C ARG A 476 15.89 -16.63 -5.25
N GLN A 477 16.41 -17.04 -4.10
CA GLN A 477 16.96 -18.38 -3.90
C GLN A 477 15.87 -19.45 -4.00
N LEU A 478 14.71 -19.22 -3.38
CA LEU A 478 13.57 -20.13 -3.44
C LEU A 478 13.04 -20.28 -4.86
N LEU A 479 12.92 -19.20 -5.64
CA LEU A 479 12.48 -19.26 -7.04
C LEU A 479 13.34 -20.22 -7.87
N ARG A 480 14.67 -20.19 -7.69
CA ARG A 480 15.62 -21.09 -8.38
C ARG A 480 15.46 -22.57 -7.99
N ILE A 481 14.98 -22.85 -6.77
CA ILE A 481 14.70 -24.21 -6.29
C ILE A 481 13.39 -24.77 -6.89
N ARG A 482 12.57 -23.92 -7.52
CA ARG A 482 11.31 -24.26 -8.19
C ARG A 482 10.25 -24.84 -7.23
N PRO A 483 9.72 -24.05 -6.28
CA PRO A 483 8.49 -24.38 -5.56
C PRO A 483 7.31 -24.43 -6.53
N ALA A 484 6.21 -25.07 -6.12
CA ALA A 484 4.96 -25.02 -6.89
C ALA A 484 4.34 -23.62 -6.82
N VAL A 485 4.36 -23.00 -5.63
CA VAL A 485 3.87 -21.64 -5.40
C VAL A 485 4.80 -20.94 -4.42
N LEU A 486 5.16 -19.69 -4.71
CA LEU A 486 5.92 -18.81 -3.83
C LEU A 486 5.04 -17.62 -3.43
N LEU A 487 4.65 -17.57 -2.16
CA LEU A 487 3.83 -16.50 -1.59
C LEU A 487 4.74 -15.41 -1.00
N LEU A 488 4.57 -14.18 -1.45
CA LEU A 488 5.33 -13.01 -1.00
C LEU A 488 4.44 -12.19 -0.07
N VAL A 489 4.61 -12.30 1.24
CA VAL A 489 3.86 -11.52 2.22
C VAL A 489 4.71 -10.32 2.65
N GLU A 490 4.18 -9.11 2.46
CA GLU A 490 4.90 -7.88 2.78
C GLU A 490 3.91 -6.78 3.20
N LEU A 491 4.34 -5.92 4.12
CA LEU A 491 3.56 -4.79 4.63
C LEU A 491 3.66 -3.58 3.69
N THR A 492 4.85 -3.32 3.15
CA THR A 492 5.09 -2.17 2.29
C THR A 492 4.77 -2.48 0.83
N GLU A 493 3.81 -1.76 0.26
CA GLU A 493 3.43 -1.88 -1.16
C GLU A 493 4.63 -1.77 -2.09
N PHE A 494 5.46 -0.72 -1.94
CA PHE A 494 6.64 -0.50 -2.78
C PHE A 494 7.62 -1.69 -2.74
N ALA A 495 7.87 -2.23 -1.55
CA ALA A 495 8.80 -3.34 -1.39
C ALA A 495 8.24 -4.63 -2.02
N LEU A 496 6.93 -4.87 -1.86
CA LEU A 496 6.22 -5.98 -2.47
C LEU A 496 6.22 -5.89 -4.00
N TYR A 497 5.88 -4.72 -4.55
CA TYR A 497 5.89 -4.45 -5.98
C TYR A 497 7.28 -4.68 -6.57
N SER A 498 8.31 -4.12 -5.92
CA SER A 498 9.70 -4.20 -6.39
C SER A 498 10.18 -5.65 -6.48
N ILE A 499 10.00 -6.45 -5.42
CA ILE A 499 10.43 -7.85 -5.44
C ILE A 499 9.57 -8.69 -6.38
N HIS A 500 8.27 -8.42 -6.50
CA HIS A 500 7.40 -9.15 -7.41
C HIS A 500 7.84 -8.95 -8.87
N ALA A 501 8.02 -7.70 -9.30
CA ALA A 501 8.46 -7.36 -10.65
C ALA A 501 9.85 -7.95 -10.96
N GLU A 502 10.76 -7.94 -10.00
CA GLU A 502 12.08 -8.55 -10.13
C GLU A 502 11.99 -10.06 -10.36
N LEU A 503 11.19 -10.77 -9.56
CA LEU A 503 11.02 -12.22 -9.70
C LEU A 503 10.33 -12.59 -11.02
N GLU A 504 9.32 -11.84 -11.46
CA GLU A 504 8.69 -12.04 -12.77
C GLU A 504 9.71 -11.88 -13.91
N GLN A 505 10.59 -10.88 -13.81
CA GLN A 505 11.67 -10.69 -14.78
C GLN A 505 12.66 -11.85 -14.76
N MET A 506 13.03 -12.36 -13.58
CA MET A 506 13.86 -13.56 -13.45
C MET A 506 13.20 -14.80 -14.05
N GLN A 507 11.88 -14.97 -13.88
CA GLN A 507 11.17 -16.09 -14.48
C GLN A 507 11.26 -16.09 -16.00
N ARG A 508 11.17 -14.91 -16.63
CA ARG A 508 11.28 -14.73 -18.09
C ARG A 508 12.71 -14.99 -18.60
N THR A 509 13.73 -14.51 -17.89
CA THR A 509 15.12 -14.54 -18.37
C THR A 509 15.84 -15.85 -18.07
N GLN A 510 15.45 -16.59 -17.02
CA GLN A 510 16.16 -17.78 -16.54
C GLN A 510 15.41 -19.10 -16.81
N ASP A 511 14.37 -19.07 -17.66
CA ASP A 511 13.51 -20.22 -17.98
C ASP A 511 13.00 -20.95 -16.70
N LEU A 512 12.50 -20.15 -15.75
CA LEU A 512 11.88 -20.63 -14.51
C LEU A 512 10.34 -20.60 -14.62
N LEU A 513 9.83 -20.77 -15.84
CA LEU A 513 8.41 -20.84 -16.16
C LEU A 513 7.81 -22.07 -15.46
N GLY A 514 6.72 -21.87 -14.71
CA GLY A 514 6.01 -22.93 -13.98
C GLY A 514 5.93 -22.76 -12.46
N VAL A 515 6.70 -21.83 -11.87
CA VAL A 515 6.50 -21.41 -10.48
C VAL A 515 5.41 -20.35 -10.42
N LYS A 516 4.37 -20.52 -9.60
CA LYS A 516 3.37 -19.46 -9.37
C LYS A 516 3.87 -18.51 -8.28
N VAL A 517 4.22 -17.28 -8.63
CA VAL A 517 4.58 -16.24 -7.66
C VAL A 517 3.33 -15.43 -7.32
N VAL A 518 3.04 -15.20 -6.03
CA VAL A 518 1.83 -14.51 -5.57
C VAL A 518 2.20 -13.40 -4.60
N PRO A 519 2.01 -12.12 -4.97
CA PRO A 519 2.22 -10.99 -4.07
C PRO A 519 1.01 -10.80 -3.16
N LEU A 520 1.25 -10.68 -1.85
CA LEU A 520 0.22 -10.55 -0.81
C LEU A 520 0.58 -9.39 0.12
N LEU A 521 -0.10 -8.26 -0.06
CA LEU A 521 0.01 -7.11 0.85
C LEU A 521 -0.69 -7.46 2.18
N ALA A 522 0.07 -7.63 3.25
CA ALA A 522 -0.45 -7.96 4.57
C ALA A 522 0.52 -7.61 5.70
N ASN A 523 -0.06 -7.27 6.85
CA ASN A 523 0.68 -7.11 8.10
C ASN A 523 0.69 -8.44 8.86
N VAL A 524 1.86 -8.91 9.29
CA VAL A 524 1.96 -10.14 10.13
C VAL A 524 1.26 -10.01 11.48
N ARG A 525 0.97 -8.77 11.92
CA ARG A 525 0.18 -8.47 13.12
C ARG A 525 -1.33 -8.60 12.92
N ASP A 526 -1.82 -8.82 11.71
CA ASP A 526 -3.23 -9.02 11.42
C ASP A 526 -3.57 -10.53 11.41
N PRO A 527 -4.15 -11.07 12.49
CA PRO A 527 -4.45 -12.50 12.56
C PRO A 527 -5.53 -12.94 11.57
N VAL A 528 -6.45 -12.04 11.18
CA VAL A 528 -7.54 -12.35 10.25
C VAL A 528 -6.96 -12.50 8.85
N ARG A 529 -6.17 -11.51 8.41
CA ARG A 529 -5.53 -11.54 7.09
C ARG A 529 -4.53 -12.67 6.96
N MET A 530 -3.71 -12.90 7.99
CA MET A 530 -2.76 -14.02 7.99
C MET A 530 -3.50 -15.37 7.96
N GLY A 531 -4.59 -15.52 8.71
CA GLY A 531 -5.43 -16.72 8.68
C GLY A 531 -6.08 -16.97 7.32
N GLU A 532 -6.60 -15.94 6.67
CA GLU A 532 -7.15 -16.01 5.31
C GLU A 532 -6.09 -16.51 4.30
N ILE A 533 -4.89 -15.95 4.33
CA ILE A 533 -3.77 -16.34 3.45
C ILE A 533 -3.39 -17.80 3.69
N LEU A 534 -3.19 -18.18 4.95
CA LEU A 534 -2.72 -19.52 5.33
C LEU A 534 -3.77 -20.59 5.05
N SER A 535 -5.06 -20.31 5.30
CA SER A 535 -6.16 -21.22 4.98
C SER A 535 -6.36 -21.42 3.47
N THR A 536 -6.18 -20.36 2.69
CA THR A 536 -6.36 -20.38 1.23
C THR A 536 -5.24 -21.13 0.54
N TRP A 537 -3.99 -20.79 0.82
CA TRP A 537 -2.84 -21.30 0.08
C TRP A 537 -2.16 -22.52 0.72
N LYS A 538 -2.38 -22.76 2.03
CA LYS A 538 -1.86 -23.90 2.79
C LYS A 538 -0.36 -24.15 2.57
N PRO A 539 0.51 -23.15 2.82
CA PRO A 539 1.96 -23.32 2.65
C PRO A 539 2.51 -24.45 3.53
N GLN A 540 3.44 -25.23 3.00
CA GLN A 540 4.12 -26.26 3.79
C GLN A 540 5.29 -25.69 4.58
N THR A 541 5.94 -24.65 4.06
CA THR A 541 7.09 -24.00 4.69
C THR A 541 6.91 -22.49 4.70
N VAL A 542 7.18 -21.89 5.86
CA VAL A 542 7.12 -20.44 6.09
C VAL A 542 8.51 -19.96 6.52
N TYR A 543 9.07 -19.02 5.77
CA TYR A 543 10.26 -18.27 6.16
C TYR A 543 9.83 -16.90 6.68
N HIS A 544 9.98 -16.67 7.98
CA HIS A 544 9.56 -15.45 8.65
C HIS A 544 10.73 -14.47 8.75
N ALA A 545 10.78 -13.50 7.83
CA ALA A 545 11.80 -12.45 7.77
C ALA A 545 11.24 -11.03 8.04
N ALA A 546 9.96 -10.89 8.40
CA ALA A 546 9.35 -9.60 8.75
C ALA A 546 9.78 -9.18 10.16
N ALA A 547 10.53 -8.09 10.28
CA ALA A 547 10.97 -7.52 11.56
C ALA A 547 11.46 -6.08 11.39
N TYR A 548 11.44 -5.31 12.48
CA TYR A 548 12.18 -4.06 12.59
C TYR A 548 13.57 -4.34 13.16
N LYS A 549 14.61 -3.90 12.44
CA LYS A 549 16.02 -4.24 12.72
C LYS A 549 16.90 -3.05 13.15
N HIS A 550 16.45 -1.81 12.91
CA HIS A 550 17.27 -0.63 13.15
C HIS A 550 17.31 -0.30 14.64
N VAL A 551 18.43 -0.62 15.31
CA VAL A 551 18.59 -0.44 16.76
C VAL A 551 18.18 0.97 17.22
N PRO A 552 18.71 2.08 16.67
CA PRO A 552 18.32 3.41 17.16
C PRO A 552 16.83 3.71 16.97
N LEU A 553 16.25 3.32 15.83
CA LEU A 553 14.82 3.55 15.57
C LEU A 553 13.95 2.75 16.55
N VAL A 554 14.33 1.52 16.87
CA VAL A 554 13.58 0.69 17.81
C VAL A 554 13.79 1.15 19.26
N GLU A 555 14.98 1.64 19.63
CA GLU A 555 15.19 2.29 20.94
C GLU A 555 14.29 3.52 21.13
N HIS A 556 14.09 4.30 20.07
CA HIS A 556 13.19 5.45 20.08
C HIS A 556 11.70 5.08 19.89
N ASN A 557 11.39 3.84 19.51
CA ASN A 557 10.01 3.36 19.29
C ASN A 557 9.85 1.94 19.86
N PRO A 558 10.07 1.74 21.17
CA PRO A 558 10.20 0.42 21.76
C PRO A 558 8.92 -0.40 21.65
N ALA A 559 7.75 0.23 21.86
CA ALA A 559 6.48 -0.47 21.74
C ALA A 559 6.23 -1.02 20.32
N GLU A 560 6.49 -0.22 19.28
CA GLU A 560 6.32 -0.68 17.90
C GLU A 560 7.34 -1.75 17.51
N GLY A 561 8.58 -1.64 18.02
CA GLY A 561 9.60 -2.69 17.88
C GLY A 561 9.14 -4.02 18.46
N VAL A 562 8.64 -4.01 19.70
CA VAL A 562 8.17 -5.21 20.40
C VAL A 562 6.90 -5.77 19.74
N LYS A 563 5.88 -4.94 19.45
CA LYS A 563 4.65 -5.39 18.77
C LYS A 563 4.96 -6.06 17.43
N ASN A 564 5.82 -5.45 16.63
CA ASN A 564 6.16 -6.01 15.32
C ASN A 564 6.98 -7.30 15.42
N ASN A 565 8.02 -7.31 16.25
CA ASN A 565 8.94 -8.44 16.33
C ASN A 565 8.39 -9.61 17.15
N VAL A 566 7.68 -9.35 18.24
CA VAL A 566 7.16 -10.39 19.17
C VAL A 566 5.74 -10.77 18.78
N THR A 567 4.78 -9.83 18.85
CA THR A 567 3.37 -10.12 18.57
C THR A 567 3.17 -10.56 17.12
N GLY A 568 3.87 -9.93 16.17
CA GLY A 568 3.89 -10.36 14.76
C GLY A 568 4.40 -11.80 14.58
N THR A 569 5.49 -12.17 15.25
CA THR A 569 6.00 -13.55 15.23
C THR A 569 5.00 -14.53 15.85
N LEU A 570 4.42 -14.18 17.01
CA LEU A 570 3.44 -15.00 17.71
C LEU A 570 2.22 -15.27 16.82
N ILE A 571 1.65 -14.25 16.20
CA ILE A 571 0.49 -14.38 15.32
C ILE A 571 0.84 -15.25 14.11
N ALA A 572 1.96 -14.99 13.43
CA ALA A 572 2.39 -15.78 12.29
C ALA A 572 2.60 -17.26 12.67
N ALA A 573 3.18 -17.53 13.85
CA ALA A 573 3.42 -18.87 14.35
C ALA A 573 2.12 -19.61 14.71
N LEU A 574 1.21 -18.95 15.44
CA LEU A 574 -0.10 -19.49 15.81
C LEU A 574 -0.95 -19.80 14.58
N GLN A 575 -1.03 -18.86 13.63
CA GLN A 575 -1.78 -19.08 12.39
C GLN A 575 -1.17 -20.19 11.55
N SER A 576 0.17 -20.32 11.53
CA SER A 576 0.87 -21.39 10.83
C SER A 576 0.56 -22.76 11.46
N ALA A 577 0.58 -22.86 12.78
CA ALA A 577 0.22 -24.08 13.50
C ALA A 577 -1.25 -24.46 13.27
N LEU A 578 -2.16 -23.49 13.37
CA LEU A 578 -3.59 -23.69 13.16
C LEU A 578 -3.92 -24.24 11.75
N HIS A 579 -3.21 -23.75 10.73
CA HIS A 579 -3.44 -24.14 9.34
C HIS A 579 -2.53 -25.28 8.84
N GLY A 580 -1.79 -25.94 9.75
CA GLY A 580 -1.06 -27.17 9.45
C GLY A 580 0.22 -26.98 8.62
N VAL A 581 0.86 -25.80 8.70
CA VAL A 581 2.21 -25.56 8.18
C VAL A 581 3.17 -26.59 8.77
N SER A 582 4.05 -27.17 7.95
CA SER A 582 4.97 -28.21 8.42
C SER A 582 6.25 -27.65 9.04
N ASP A 583 6.76 -26.56 8.47
CA ASP A 583 8.03 -25.96 8.87
C ASP A 583 7.92 -24.44 8.93
N PHE A 584 8.31 -23.85 10.05
CA PHE A 584 8.36 -22.41 10.26
C PHE A 584 9.78 -22.03 10.68
N VAL A 585 10.41 -21.17 9.89
CA VAL A 585 11.80 -20.74 10.09
C VAL A 585 11.82 -19.25 10.36
N LEU A 586 12.21 -18.85 11.56
CA LEU A 586 12.42 -17.45 11.94
C LEU A 586 13.84 -17.01 11.57
N VAL A 587 13.94 -15.92 10.82
CA VAL A 587 15.20 -15.17 10.66
C VAL A 587 15.45 -14.38 11.94
N SER A 588 16.52 -14.74 12.66
CA SER A 588 16.97 -14.07 13.89
C SER A 588 18.33 -13.39 13.68
N THR A 589 18.96 -12.91 14.76
CA THR A 589 20.15 -12.06 14.72
C THR A 589 21.07 -12.37 15.90
N ASP A 590 22.37 -12.17 15.70
CA ASP A 590 23.38 -12.09 16.77
C ASP A 590 22.99 -11.15 17.92
N LYS A 591 22.28 -10.05 17.65
CA LYS A 591 21.83 -9.08 18.68
C LYS A 591 20.83 -9.66 19.69
N ALA A 592 20.26 -10.84 19.43
CA ALA A 592 19.44 -11.58 20.38
C ALA A 592 20.27 -12.27 21.47
N VAL A 593 21.59 -12.41 21.27
CA VAL A 593 22.56 -12.98 22.22
C VAL A 593 22.92 -11.91 23.25
N ARG A 594 22.63 -12.13 24.54
CA ARG A 594 22.85 -11.16 25.64
C ARG A 594 22.47 -9.73 25.25
N PRO A 595 21.19 -9.47 24.93
CA PRO A 595 20.81 -8.23 24.27
C PRO A 595 21.11 -7.00 25.15
N THR A 596 21.51 -5.89 24.52
CA THR A 596 21.74 -4.59 25.19
C THR A 596 20.79 -3.51 24.70
N ASN A 597 19.89 -3.87 23.77
CA ASN A 597 18.90 -3.01 23.14
C ASN A 597 17.55 -3.74 23.01
N VAL A 598 16.47 -2.97 22.95
CA VAL A 598 15.07 -3.42 22.80
C VAL A 598 14.89 -4.23 21.53
N MET A 599 15.56 -3.88 20.44
CA MET A 599 15.51 -4.64 19.18
C MET A 599 15.98 -6.08 19.39
N GLY A 600 17.17 -6.27 19.97
CA GLY A 600 17.73 -7.56 20.31
C GLY A 600 16.89 -8.33 21.32
N ALA A 601 16.41 -7.66 22.38
CA ALA A 601 15.55 -8.25 23.39
C ALA A 601 14.22 -8.76 22.79
N SER A 602 13.60 -7.97 21.91
CA SER A 602 12.37 -8.36 21.21
C SER A 602 12.59 -9.58 20.30
N LYS A 603 13.74 -9.67 19.62
CA LYS A 603 14.09 -10.85 18.81
C LYS A 603 14.34 -12.07 19.68
N ARG A 604 15.01 -11.91 20.83
CA ARG A 604 15.20 -13.01 21.79
C ARG A 604 13.88 -13.51 22.36
N LEU A 605 12.96 -12.60 22.68
CA LEU A 605 11.61 -12.96 23.12
C LEU A 605 10.81 -13.66 22.01
N ALA A 606 10.95 -13.24 20.74
CA ALA A 606 10.35 -13.94 19.61
C ALA A 606 10.90 -15.38 19.44
N GLU A 607 12.19 -15.61 19.69
CA GLU A 607 12.74 -16.97 19.74
C GLU A 607 12.11 -17.80 20.86
N MET A 608 12.01 -17.24 22.08
CA MET A 608 11.39 -17.94 23.22
C MET A 608 9.93 -18.30 22.94
N VAL A 609 9.16 -17.42 22.28
CA VAL A 609 7.80 -17.73 21.82
C VAL A 609 7.77 -18.98 20.95
N LEU A 610 8.69 -19.08 19.98
CA LEU A 610 8.76 -20.23 19.08
C LEU A 610 9.27 -21.49 19.79
N GLN A 611 10.21 -21.38 20.73
CA GLN A 611 10.68 -22.50 21.55
C GLN A 611 9.54 -23.06 22.42
N ALA A 612 8.80 -22.19 23.10
CA ALA A 612 7.64 -22.56 23.91
C ALA A 612 6.55 -23.23 23.05
N HIS A 613 6.25 -22.69 21.87
CA HIS A 613 5.31 -23.32 20.95
C HIS A 613 5.82 -24.62 20.35
N ALA A 614 7.12 -24.77 20.11
CA ALA A 614 7.69 -26.05 19.68
C ALA A 614 7.48 -27.15 20.72
N GLN A 615 7.64 -26.81 22.01
CA GLN A 615 7.32 -27.72 23.11
C GLN A 615 5.83 -28.11 23.10
N VAL A 616 4.92 -27.14 23.01
CA VAL A 616 3.48 -27.40 22.93
C VAL A 616 3.12 -28.29 21.73
N MET A 617 3.73 -28.05 20.57
CA MET A 617 3.53 -28.88 19.39
C MET A 617 4.05 -30.31 19.62
N HIS A 618 5.18 -30.48 20.30
CA HIS A 618 5.70 -31.80 20.62
C HIS A 618 4.75 -32.57 21.55
N GLU A 619 4.31 -31.95 22.64
CA GLU A 619 3.41 -32.53 23.65
C GLU A 619 2.05 -32.91 23.06
N ARG A 620 1.53 -32.10 22.13
CA ARG A 620 0.24 -32.34 21.46
C ARG A 620 0.34 -33.18 20.19
N HIS A 621 1.52 -33.71 19.88
CA HIS A 621 1.80 -34.40 18.61
C HIS A 621 1.40 -33.57 17.36
N GLY A 622 1.57 -32.26 17.47
CA GLY A 622 1.35 -31.30 16.41
C GLY A 622 2.39 -31.42 15.28
N LYS A 623 1.99 -30.97 14.08
CA LYS A 623 2.78 -31.16 12.84
C LYS A 623 3.86 -30.10 12.62
N THR A 624 3.65 -28.87 13.10
CA THR A 624 4.50 -27.71 12.81
C THR A 624 5.80 -27.76 13.59
N ARG A 625 6.94 -27.68 12.88
CA ARG A 625 8.26 -27.53 13.46
C ARG A 625 8.72 -26.08 13.38
N PHE A 626 8.96 -25.48 14.53
CA PHE A 626 9.56 -24.15 14.61
C PHE A 626 11.08 -24.25 14.68
N SER A 627 11.77 -23.31 14.04
CA SER A 627 13.24 -23.18 14.12
C SER A 627 13.65 -21.73 13.95
N MET A 628 14.80 -21.38 14.51
CA MET A 628 15.32 -20.02 14.49
C MET A 628 16.74 -20.06 13.93
N VAL A 629 17.12 -19.08 13.12
CA VAL A 629 18.48 -19.00 12.55
C VAL A 629 19.08 -17.64 12.88
N ARG A 630 20.13 -17.63 13.70
CA ARG A 630 20.91 -16.45 14.07
C ARG A 630 22.11 -16.30 13.14
N PHE A 631 22.35 -15.08 12.69
CA PHE A 631 23.56 -14.67 11.99
C PHE A 631 23.84 -13.19 12.24
N GLY A 632 25.06 -12.78 11.90
CA GLY A 632 25.54 -11.42 12.11
C GLY A 632 25.11 -10.44 11.02
N ASN A 633 25.93 -9.42 10.80
CA ASN A 633 25.63 -8.42 9.79
C ASN A 633 25.73 -9.01 8.38
N VAL A 634 24.91 -8.46 7.49
CA VAL A 634 24.88 -8.85 6.09
C VAL A 634 25.24 -7.66 5.22
N LEU A 635 26.19 -7.88 4.32
CA LEU A 635 26.76 -6.85 3.45
C LEU A 635 25.72 -6.25 2.52
N GLY A 636 25.85 -4.95 2.25
CA GLY A 636 24.95 -4.24 1.33
C GLY A 636 23.49 -4.16 1.77
N SER A 637 23.14 -4.64 2.96
CA SER A 637 21.75 -4.57 3.44
C SER A 637 21.32 -3.13 3.70
N SER A 638 20.01 -2.87 3.56
CA SER A 638 19.43 -1.53 3.67
C SER A 638 19.79 -0.86 5.01
N GLY A 639 20.31 0.36 4.94
CA GLY A 639 20.74 1.17 6.08
C GLY A 639 21.88 0.59 6.90
N SER A 640 22.78 -0.19 6.28
CA SER A 640 24.03 -0.66 6.89
C SER A 640 25.16 0.37 6.77
N VAL A 641 26.27 0.12 7.48
CA VAL A 641 27.43 1.03 7.56
C VAL A 641 28.11 1.27 6.21
N VAL A 642 28.04 0.29 5.30
CA VAL A 642 28.73 0.30 4.02
C VAL A 642 28.14 1.33 3.05
N PRO A 643 26.82 1.31 2.76
CA PRO A 643 26.18 2.38 1.98
C PRO A 643 26.41 3.76 2.58
N LEU A 644 26.46 3.87 3.91
CA LEU A 644 26.74 5.12 4.60
C LEU A 644 28.16 5.62 4.29
N PHE A 645 29.17 4.76 4.43
CA PHE A 645 30.56 5.13 4.11
C PHE A 645 30.73 5.48 2.63
N ARG A 646 30.13 4.73 1.69
CA ARG A 646 30.14 5.10 0.26
C ARG A 646 29.51 6.47 0.01
N LYS A 647 28.42 6.80 0.70
CA LYS A 647 27.80 8.13 0.61
C LYS A 647 28.73 9.20 1.15
N GLN A 648 29.29 9.00 2.34
CA GLN A 648 30.19 9.95 2.99
C GLN A 648 31.46 10.20 2.18
N ILE A 649 32.07 9.16 1.61
CA ILE A 649 33.24 9.29 0.76
C ILE A 649 32.92 10.12 -0.49
N ARG A 650 31.80 9.84 -1.17
CA ARG A 650 31.36 10.62 -2.35
C ARG A 650 31.05 12.08 -2.04
N GLU A 651 30.60 12.37 -0.81
CA GLU A 651 30.31 13.72 -0.34
C GLU A 651 31.57 14.47 0.16
N GLY A 652 32.75 13.84 0.14
CA GLY A 652 34.02 14.43 0.58
C GLY A 652 34.34 14.24 2.07
N GLY A 653 33.59 13.38 2.78
CA GLY A 653 33.79 13.08 4.19
C GLY A 653 33.22 14.14 5.15
N PRO A 654 33.45 14.01 6.47
CA PRO A 654 34.16 12.91 7.12
C PRO A 654 33.34 11.60 7.17
N ILE A 655 34.04 10.46 7.24
CA ILE A 655 33.41 9.19 7.62
C ILE A 655 33.08 9.23 9.11
N THR A 656 31.85 8.86 9.47
CA THR A 656 31.43 8.80 10.88
C THR A 656 31.60 7.38 11.42
N LEU A 657 32.58 7.18 12.28
CA LEU A 657 32.81 5.93 13.01
C LEU A 657 32.21 6.04 14.40
N THR A 658 31.58 4.98 14.92
CA THR A 658 31.00 5.01 16.27
C THR A 658 32.08 4.79 17.34
N ASP A 659 32.96 3.82 17.15
CA ASP A 659 34.12 3.55 18.02
C ASP A 659 35.27 2.92 17.21
N GLU A 660 36.53 3.16 17.59
CA GLU A 660 37.71 2.63 16.90
C GLU A 660 37.92 1.12 17.08
N ASN A 661 37.39 0.57 18.17
CA ASN A 661 37.50 -0.84 18.52
C ASN A 661 36.29 -1.66 18.08
N ILE A 662 35.32 -1.03 17.41
CA ILE A 662 34.10 -1.71 17.01
C ILE A 662 34.37 -2.76 15.92
N THR A 663 33.89 -3.98 16.16
CA THR A 663 34.00 -5.09 15.22
C THR A 663 32.62 -5.65 14.89
N ARG A 664 32.47 -6.17 13.66
CA ARG A 664 31.26 -6.87 13.24
C ARG A 664 31.61 -8.09 12.40
N TYR A 665 30.80 -9.12 12.55
CA TYR A 665 30.80 -10.28 11.67
C TYR A 665 30.02 -9.99 10.40
N PHE A 666 30.54 -10.40 9.25
CA PHE A 666 29.91 -10.17 7.95
C PHE A 666 29.76 -11.44 7.14
N MET A 667 28.67 -11.51 6.40
CA MET A 667 28.44 -12.48 5.33
C MET A 667 27.67 -11.81 4.19
N THR A 668 27.61 -12.45 3.03
CA THR A 668 26.84 -11.92 1.89
C THR A 668 25.34 -12.24 2.04
N ILE A 669 24.48 -11.44 1.43
CA ILE A 669 23.02 -11.70 1.45
C ILE A 669 22.69 -13.07 0.84
N PRO A 670 23.23 -13.46 -0.33
CA PRO A 670 22.97 -14.78 -0.90
C PRO A 670 23.42 -15.93 0.01
N GLU A 671 24.60 -15.82 0.62
CA GLU A 671 25.14 -16.83 1.54
C GLU A 671 24.24 -16.99 2.77
N ALA A 672 23.80 -15.87 3.38
CA ALA A 672 22.88 -15.89 4.52
C ALA A 672 21.57 -16.61 4.18
N ALA A 673 20.93 -16.24 3.06
CA ALA A 673 19.68 -16.84 2.62
C ALA A 673 19.82 -18.35 2.35
N GLN A 674 20.90 -18.78 1.69
CA GLN A 674 21.17 -20.19 1.42
C GLN A 674 21.38 -20.98 2.72
N LEU A 675 22.13 -20.45 3.67
CA LEU A 675 22.35 -21.11 4.96
C LEU A 675 21.07 -21.14 5.82
N VAL A 676 20.21 -20.12 5.76
CA VAL A 676 18.89 -20.12 6.40
C VAL A 676 18.00 -21.24 5.83
N ILE A 677 17.96 -21.40 4.51
CA ILE A 677 17.19 -22.48 3.86
C ILE A 677 17.71 -23.85 4.32
N GLN A 678 19.02 -24.04 4.34
CA GLN A 678 19.67 -25.29 4.75
C GLN A 678 19.46 -25.59 6.24
N ALA A 679 19.59 -24.60 7.13
CA ALA A 679 19.30 -24.72 8.56
C ALA A 679 17.85 -25.16 8.78
N GLY A 680 16.91 -24.48 8.11
CA GLY A 680 15.50 -24.84 8.12
C GLY A 680 15.27 -26.29 7.68
N SER A 681 16.03 -26.82 6.71
CA SER A 681 15.93 -28.20 6.24
C SER A 681 16.32 -29.27 7.28
N MET A 682 17.15 -28.91 8.27
CA MET A 682 17.68 -29.80 9.31
C MET A 682 16.86 -29.78 10.61
N ALA A 683 16.01 -28.76 10.80
CA ALA A 683 15.20 -28.58 11.99
C ALA A 683 14.27 -29.77 12.30
N LYS A 684 14.23 -30.18 13.58
CA LYS A 684 13.28 -31.18 14.12
C LYS A 684 12.21 -30.55 15.02
N GLY A 685 12.39 -29.32 15.47
CA GLY A 685 11.47 -28.53 16.29
C GLY A 685 12.19 -27.89 17.49
N GLY A 686 12.09 -26.57 17.61
CA GLY A 686 12.59 -25.77 18.74
C GLY A 686 14.06 -25.39 18.65
N GLU A 687 14.81 -25.82 17.64
CA GLU A 687 16.24 -25.54 17.56
C GLU A 687 16.56 -24.08 17.18
N VAL A 688 17.57 -23.53 17.85
CA VAL A 688 18.24 -22.27 17.49
C VAL A 688 19.53 -22.62 16.73
N PHE A 689 19.57 -22.33 15.44
CA PHE A 689 20.76 -22.47 14.61
C PHE A 689 21.59 -21.18 14.65
N VAL A 690 22.90 -21.34 14.61
CA VAL A 690 23.87 -20.23 14.52
C VAL A 690 24.76 -20.47 13.32
N LEU A 691 24.86 -19.48 12.46
CA LEU A 691 25.73 -19.53 11.28
C LEU A 691 27.16 -19.16 11.69
N ASP A 692 28.13 -19.94 11.21
CA ASP A 692 29.53 -19.58 11.30
C ASP A 692 29.82 -18.39 10.38
N MET A 693 30.24 -17.28 10.98
CA MET A 693 30.48 -16.01 10.30
C MET A 693 31.97 -15.74 10.02
N GLY A 694 32.86 -16.70 10.28
CA GLY A 694 34.31 -16.50 10.17
C GLY A 694 34.82 -15.44 11.13
N ASP A 695 35.93 -14.79 10.77
CA ASP A 695 36.59 -13.82 11.64
C ASP A 695 35.85 -12.46 11.68
N PRO A 696 35.83 -11.79 12.84
CA PRO A 696 35.23 -10.46 12.96
C PRO A 696 36.08 -9.41 12.25
N VAL A 697 35.42 -8.41 11.66
CA VAL A 697 36.08 -7.33 10.91
C VAL A 697 35.98 -6.03 11.70
N ARG A 698 37.11 -5.34 11.87
CA ARG A 698 37.17 -4.01 12.47
C ARG A 698 36.61 -2.97 11.50
N ILE A 699 35.65 -2.17 11.96
CA ILE A 699 34.95 -1.21 11.08
C ILE A 699 35.87 -0.06 10.67
N VAL A 700 36.86 0.30 11.50
CA VAL A 700 37.88 1.29 11.13
C VAL A 700 38.75 0.81 9.96
N ASP A 701 39.14 -0.46 9.95
CA ASP A 701 39.98 -1.03 8.88
C ASP A 701 39.18 -1.08 7.57
N LEU A 702 37.90 -1.45 7.65
CA LEU A 702 36.97 -1.37 6.51
C LEU A 702 36.84 0.06 5.97
N ALA A 703 36.66 1.05 6.84
CA ALA A 703 36.56 2.45 6.44
C ALA A 703 37.83 2.93 5.71
N ARG A 704 39.02 2.64 6.26
CA ARG A 704 40.31 2.99 5.66
C ARG A 704 40.48 2.36 4.29
N GLN A 705 40.17 1.07 4.16
CA GLN A 705 40.26 0.34 2.90
C GLN A 705 39.31 0.91 1.84
N MET A 706 38.09 1.30 2.22
CA MET A 706 37.14 1.94 1.31
C MET A 706 37.64 3.30 0.81
N VAL A 707 38.28 4.11 1.66
CA VAL A 707 38.90 5.39 1.26
C VAL A 707 40.03 5.15 0.25
N THR A 708 40.98 4.25 0.58
CA THR A 708 42.13 3.95 -0.27
C THR A 708 41.73 3.44 -1.65
N LEU A 709 40.76 2.54 -1.72
CA LEU A 709 40.30 1.97 -3.00
C LEU A 709 39.45 2.94 -3.82
N SER A 710 38.96 4.02 -3.20
CA SER A 710 38.34 5.15 -3.91
C SER A 710 39.39 6.12 -4.49
N GLY A 711 40.69 5.80 -4.41
CA GLY A 711 41.79 6.66 -4.86
C GLY A 711 42.08 7.83 -3.92
N LEU A 712 41.50 7.82 -2.72
CA LEU A 712 41.61 8.91 -1.73
C LEU A 712 42.55 8.51 -0.59
N THR A 713 43.12 9.51 0.07
CA THR A 713 44.01 9.32 1.23
C THR A 713 43.21 9.55 2.51
N VAL A 714 43.39 8.67 3.50
CA VAL A 714 42.84 8.89 4.85
C VAL A 714 43.61 10.03 5.50
N LYS A 715 42.90 10.95 6.15
CA LYS A 715 43.50 12.02 6.95
C LYS A 715 43.80 11.47 8.35
N ASP A 716 45.08 11.29 8.65
CA ASP A 716 45.60 10.82 9.93
C ASP A 716 46.94 11.50 10.27
N ASP A 717 47.60 11.09 11.36
CA ASP A 717 48.84 11.70 11.82
C ASP A 717 49.98 11.58 10.79
N GLU A 718 49.98 10.52 9.97
CA GLU A 718 50.95 10.33 8.89
C GLU A 718 50.60 11.17 7.65
N HIS A 719 49.31 11.41 7.41
CA HIS A 719 48.79 12.20 6.29
C HIS A 719 47.89 13.34 6.78
N PRO A 720 48.45 14.41 7.38
CA PRO A 720 47.67 15.50 7.98
C PRO A 720 46.82 16.30 6.95
N TYR A 721 47.22 16.23 5.68
CA TYR A 721 46.51 16.82 4.53
C TYR A 721 45.77 15.76 3.69
N GLY A 722 45.44 14.60 4.26
CA GLY A 722 44.65 13.57 3.60
C GLY A 722 43.25 14.04 3.20
N ASP A 723 42.65 13.35 2.23
CA ASP A 723 41.40 13.75 1.59
C ASP A 723 40.17 13.50 2.47
N ILE A 724 40.13 12.36 3.19
CA ILE A 724 38.96 11.93 3.98
C ILE A 724 39.33 11.73 5.44
N GLU A 725 38.69 12.49 6.32
CA GLU A 725 38.79 12.33 7.77
C GLU A 725 37.87 11.21 8.29
N ILE A 726 38.35 10.41 9.24
CA ILE A 726 37.52 9.44 9.99
C ILE A 726 37.26 10.05 11.38
N LYS A 727 36.00 10.43 11.64
CA LYS A 727 35.59 11.06 12.89
C LYS A 727 34.86 10.06 13.79
N VAL A 728 35.37 9.87 15.00
CA VAL A 728 34.70 9.10 16.04
C VAL A 728 33.55 9.92 16.63
N THR A 729 32.35 9.34 16.63
CA THR A 729 31.08 9.99 17.02
C THR A 729 30.51 9.45 18.32
N GLY A 730 31.08 8.37 18.85
CA GLY A 730 30.59 7.67 20.04
C GLY A 730 29.61 6.55 19.69
N LEU A 731 29.45 5.61 20.62
CA LEU A 731 28.45 4.54 20.51
C LEU A 731 27.04 5.12 20.59
N ARG A 732 26.16 4.59 19.74
CA ARG A 732 24.74 4.95 19.76
C ARG A 732 24.02 4.21 20.91
N PRO A 733 22.86 4.71 21.37
CA PRO A 733 22.06 4.03 22.39
C PRO A 733 21.83 2.55 22.05
N GLY A 734 22.17 1.66 22.99
CA GLY A 734 22.01 0.22 22.87
C GLY A 734 23.00 -0.51 21.93
N GLU A 735 23.97 0.19 21.34
CA GLU A 735 24.95 -0.39 20.43
C GLU A 735 26.13 -1.05 21.16
N LYS A 736 26.42 -2.31 20.82
CA LYS A 736 27.56 -3.05 21.36
C LYS A 736 28.88 -2.72 20.66
N LEU A 737 29.97 -2.77 21.42
CA LEU A 737 31.33 -2.70 20.86
C LEU A 737 31.68 -3.99 20.10
N TYR A 738 31.35 -5.14 20.67
CA TYR A 738 31.56 -6.47 20.10
C TYR A 738 30.22 -7.23 20.05
N GLU A 739 29.92 -7.81 18.91
CA GLU A 739 28.79 -8.73 18.78
C GLU A 739 29.22 -10.15 19.16
N GLU A 740 28.27 -10.93 19.67
CA GLU A 740 28.52 -12.29 20.15
C GLU A 740 27.60 -13.23 19.37
N LEU A 741 28.13 -14.35 18.86
CA LEU A 741 27.32 -15.31 18.11
C LEU A 741 26.65 -16.37 19.00
N LEU A 742 27.17 -16.57 20.23
CA LEU A 742 26.73 -17.63 21.14
C LEU A 742 26.64 -17.12 22.59
N ILE A 743 25.60 -17.55 23.33
CA ILE A 743 25.45 -17.23 24.76
C ILE A 743 26.38 -18.11 25.63
N GLY A 744 26.84 -19.27 25.14
CA GLY A 744 27.76 -20.15 25.89
C GLY A 744 28.73 -20.94 25.01
N ASP A 745 29.61 -21.69 25.66
CA ASP A 745 30.80 -22.32 25.04
C ASP A 745 30.56 -23.70 24.41
N ASN A 746 29.32 -24.19 24.34
CA ASN A 746 29.04 -25.57 23.90
C ASN A 746 28.03 -25.67 22.74
N PRO A 747 28.27 -25.01 21.59
CA PRO A 747 27.46 -25.20 20.40
C PRO A 747 27.55 -26.65 19.91
N LEU A 748 26.43 -27.24 19.55
CA LEU A 748 26.40 -28.59 18.99
C LEU A 748 26.60 -28.54 17.46
N PRO A 749 27.46 -29.39 16.89
CA PRO A 749 27.63 -29.44 15.44
C PRO A 749 26.35 -29.93 14.75
N THR A 750 26.21 -29.61 13.47
CA THR A 750 25.17 -30.15 12.59
C THR A 750 25.77 -30.96 11.44
N ALA A 751 24.91 -31.47 10.56
CA ALA A 751 25.37 -32.10 9.33
C ALA A 751 26.04 -31.12 8.35
N HIS A 752 25.89 -29.81 8.57
CA HIS A 752 26.50 -28.77 7.76
C HIS A 752 27.63 -28.07 8.54
N PRO A 753 28.84 -27.94 7.98
CA PRO A 753 30.02 -27.46 8.73
C PRO A 753 29.91 -26.01 9.21
N ARG A 754 29.18 -25.16 8.47
CA ARG A 754 28.95 -23.74 8.84
C ARG A 754 27.68 -23.48 9.65
N ILE A 755 26.98 -24.52 10.09
CA ILE A 755 25.73 -24.38 10.85
C ILE A 755 25.89 -25.13 12.16
N MET A 756 25.75 -24.41 13.26
CA MET A 756 25.78 -24.95 14.61
C MET A 756 24.41 -24.84 15.25
N LYS A 757 24.17 -25.58 16.33
CA LYS A 757 22.99 -25.42 17.19
C LYS A 757 23.38 -24.83 18.53
N ALA A 758 22.69 -23.78 18.94
CA ALA A 758 22.76 -23.24 20.29
C ALA A 758 21.74 -23.92 21.20
N HIS A 759 22.10 -24.08 22.47
CA HIS A 759 21.18 -24.44 23.54
C HIS A 759 20.84 -23.17 24.33
N GLU A 760 19.55 -22.88 24.43
CA GLU A 760 19.05 -21.58 24.87
C GLU A 760 17.86 -21.82 25.78
N ASP A 761 17.95 -21.32 27.02
CA ASP A 761 16.85 -21.41 27.98
C ASP A 761 15.61 -20.66 27.48
N PHE A 762 14.43 -21.15 27.82
CA PHE A 762 13.17 -20.49 27.51
C PHE A 762 12.12 -20.80 28.59
N LEU A 763 11.10 -19.95 28.69
CA LEU A 763 9.96 -20.17 29.58
C LEU A 763 8.92 -21.09 28.90
N PRO A 764 8.34 -22.07 29.61
CA PRO A 764 7.21 -22.85 29.11
C PRO A 764 6.03 -21.95 28.72
N TRP A 765 5.19 -22.41 27.79
CA TRP A 765 4.13 -21.58 27.20
C TRP A 765 3.14 -21.04 28.24
N ASP A 766 2.75 -21.83 29.24
CA ASP A 766 1.77 -21.41 30.24
C ASP A 766 2.28 -20.21 31.07
N GLU A 767 3.55 -20.23 31.47
CA GLU A 767 4.21 -19.11 32.15
C GLU A 767 4.44 -17.93 31.21
N LEU A 768 4.97 -18.19 30.01
CA LEU A 768 5.29 -17.15 29.03
C LEU A 768 4.04 -16.37 28.62
N ARG A 769 2.90 -17.04 28.46
CA ARG A 769 1.63 -16.43 28.07
C ARG A 769 1.17 -15.36 29.06
N GLU A 770 1.29 -15.61 30.37
CA GLU A 770 0.91 -14.64 31.39
C GLU A 770 1.77 -13.38 31.31
N TRP A 771 3.08 -13.54 31.08
CA TRP A 771 3.99 -12.42 30.89
C TRP A 771 3.71 -11.65 29.59
N LEU A 772 3.42 -12.35 28.50
CA LEU A 772 3.04 -11.71 27.24
C LEU A 772 1.75 -10.91 27.37
N GLN A 773 0.76 -11.38 28.13
CA GLN A 773 -0.46 -10.61 28.41
C GLN A 773 -0.18 -9.31 29.18
N ARG A 774 0.73 -9.35 30.16
CA ARG A 774 1.17 -8.14 30.88
C ARG A 774 1.92 -7.18 29.96
N LEU A 775 2.78 -7.73 29.10
CA LEU A 775 3.52 -6.97 28.10
C LEU A 775 2.57 -6.31 27.10
N ASP A 776 1.58 -7.03 26.57
CA ASP A 776 0.56 -6.49 25.66
C ASP A 776 -0.22 -5.34 26.31
N ALA A 777 -0.60 -5.45 27.58
CA ALA A 777 -1.26 -4.36 28.31
C ALA A 777 -0.39 -3.08 28.39
N ALA A 778 0.91 -3.22 28.63
CA ALA A 778 1.85 -2.09 28.62
C ALA A 778 2.07 -1.53 27.20
N LEU A 779 2.09 -2.41 26.19
CA LEU A 779 2.22 -2.05 24.78
C LEU A 779 1.00 -1.26 24.26
N ASP A 780 -0.21 -1.59 24.72
CA ASP A 780 -1.46 -0.94 24.28
C ASP A 780 -1.55 0.53 24.70
N VAL A 781 -1.07 0.85 25.90
CA VAL A 781 -1.00 2.23 26.41
C VAL A 781 0.34 2.91 26.15
N ASN A 782 1.26 2.22 25.47
CA ASN A 782 2.61 2.69 25.16
C ASN A 782 3.42 3.11 26.40
N ASP A 783 3.32 2.34 27.49
CA ASP A 783 4.09 2.56 28.71
C ASP A 783 5.52 2.01 28.53
N VAL A 784 6.38 2.85 27.95
CA VAL A 784 7.75 2.52 27.58
C VAL A 784 8.59 2.02 28.76
N ARG A 785 8.35 2.56 29.97
CA ARG A 785 9.08 2.15 31.16
C ARG A 785 8.68 0.74 31.56
N SER A 786 7.39 0.48 31.67
CA SER A 786 6.88 -0.86 32.00
C SER A 786 7.26 -1.89 30.94
N ILE A 787 7.23 -1.53 29.64
CA ILE A 787 7.69 -2.41 28.55
C ILE A 787 9.15 -2.83 28.78
N ARG A 788 10.03 -1.88 29.09
CA ARG A 788 11.45 -2.17 29.33
C ARG A 788 11.66 -3.02 30.58
N GLU A 789 11.01 -2.68 31.70
CA GLU A 789 11.09 -3.45 32.94
C GLU A 789 10.60 -4.90 32.71
N LEU A 790 9.53 -5.09 31.94
CA LEU A 790 9.03 -6.42 31.57
C LEU A 790 10.00 -7.17 30.65
N LEU A 791 10.67 -6.49 29.72
CA LEU A 791 11.71 -7.10 28.88
C LEU A 791 12.91 -7.54 29.72
N GLU A 792 13.32 -6.77 30.73
CA GLU A 792 14.41 -7.12 31.66
C GLU A 792 14.07 -8.38 32.49
N VAL A 793 12.79 -8.54 32.88
CA VAL A 793 12.32 -9.74 33.59
C VAL A 793 12.23 -10.95 32.66
N LEU A 794 11.66 -10.77 31.46
CA LEU A 794 11.42 -11.85 30.49
C LEU A 794 12.71 -12.38 29.87
N VAL A 795 13.65 -11.48 29.55
CA VAL A 795 14.90 -11.81 28.89
C VAL A 795 16.02 -11.64 29.92
N LYS A 796 16.34 -12.72 30.65
CA LYS A 796 17.27 -12.70 31.81
C LYS A 796 18.61 -12.00 31.54
N ASP A 797 19.14 -12.11 30.33
CA ASP A 797 20.42 -11.52 29.93
C ASP A 797 20.30 -10.12 29.31
N PHE A 798 19.10 -9.55 29.26
CA PHE A 798 18.89 -8.21 28.74
C PHE A 798 19.41 -7.18 29.74
N LYS A 799 20.45 -6.44 29.33
CA LYS A 799 21.03 -5.34 30.10
C LYS A 799 21.01 -4.07 29.25
N PRO A 800 19.96 -3.25 29.34
CA PRO A 800 19.86 -2.04 28.54
C PRO A 800 20.99 -1.07 28.89
N GLN A 801 21.71 -0.59 27.87
CA GLN A 801 22.88 0.27 28.04
C GLN A 801 22.58 1.77 28.13
N SER A 802 21.37 2.19 27.80
CA SER A 802 20.91 3.58 27.85
C SER A 802 19.68 3.70 28.71
N ASP A 803 19.33 4.92 29.16
CA ASP A 803 18.01 5.21 29.71
C ASP A 803 16.92 5.13 28.63
N VAL A 804 15.66 5.36 29.01
CA VAL A 804 14.56 5.44 28.03
C VAL A 804 14.79 6.66 27.13
N VAL A 805 14.89 6.41 25.82
CA VAL A 805 15.15 7.45 24.81
C VAL A 805 13.98 7.68 23.86
N ASP A 806 12.79 7.12 24.15
CA ASP A 806 11.59 7.37 23.37
C ASP A 806 11.25 8.88 23.30
N TRP A 807 11.00 9.38 22.08
CA TRP A 807 10.83 10.82 21.86
C TRP A 807 9.60 11.41 22.56
N VAL A 808 8.51 10.64 22.65
CA VAL A 808 7.26 11.08 23.28
C VAL A 808 7.44 11.09 24.79
N TRP A 809 8.07 10.04 25.34
CA TRP A 809 8.41 9.94 26.75
C TRP A 809 9.33 11.07 27.21
N LEU A 810 10.42 11.33 26.47
CA LEU A 810 11.36 12.40 26.78
C LEU A 810 10.68 13.77 26.82
N GLU A 811 9.81 14.06 25.86
CA GLU A 811 9.11 15.35 25.79
C GLU A 811 8.07 15.51 26.92
N ASN A 812 7.38 14.43 27.31
CA ASN A 812 6.46 14.45 28.45
C ASN A 812 7.22 14.65 29.77
N ALA A 813 8.32 13.91 30.00
CA ALA A 813 9.17 14.07 31.17
C ALA A 813 9.74 15.49 31.30
N ARG A 814 10.11 16.11 30.15
CA ARG A 814 10.55 17.51 30.09
C ARG A 814 9.43 18.48 30.50
N LYS A 815 8.20 18.28 30.01
CA LYS A 815 7.03 19.11 30.36
C LYS A 815 6.66 19.00 31.83
N GLU A 816 6.68 17.79 32.40
CA GLU A 816 6.42 17.55 33.82
C GLU A 816 7.49 18.20 34.71
N SER A 817 8.75 18.10 34.32
CA SER A 817 9.86 18.78 35.02
C SER A 817 9.73 20.29 34.98
N ALA A 818 9.31 20.86 33.84
CA ALA A 818 9.06 22.29 33.68
C ALA A 818 7.85 22.77 34.52
N ALA A 819 6.80 21.96 34.62
CA ALA A 819 5.63 22.25 35.46
C ALA A 819 5.94 22.22 36.97
N ASN A 820 6.93 21.41 37.37
CA ASN A 820 7.36 21.28 38.77
C ASN A 820 8.49 22.25 39.17
N THR A 821 8.95 23.12 38.27
CA THR A 821 9.97 24.13 38.60
C THR A 821 9.29 25.42 39.09
N PRO A 822 9.53 25.88 40.34
CA PRO A 822 8.92 27.12 40.83
C PRO A 822 9.40 28.34 40.03
N PRO A 823 8.55 29.37 39.83
CA PRO A 823 8.94 30.57 39.09
C PRO A 823 10.11 31.27 39.79
N ALA A 824 11.07 31.76 39.00
CA ALA A 824 12.20 32.52 39.51
C ALA A 824 11.72 33.74 40.32
N PRO A 825 12.35 34.07 41.46
CA PRO A 825 11.96 35.23 42.23
C PRO A 825 12.11 36.50 41.39
N LEU A 826 11.06 37.33 41.38
CA LEU A 826 11.05 38.63 40.74
C LEU A 826 12.22 39.49 41.26
N PRO A 827 12.95 40.21 40.39
CA PRO A 827 14.03 41.07 40.84
C PRO A 827 13.47 42.16 41.75
N VAL A 828 13.96 42.20 42.99
CA VAL A 828 13.64 43.25 43.96
C VAL A 828 14.19 44.57 43.41
N GLY A 829 13.29 45.51 43.16
CA GLY A 829 13.63 46.83 42.62
C GLY A 829 14.63 47.56 43.52
N THR A 830 15.77 47.94 42.95
CA THR A 830 16.63 48.96 43.54
C THR A 830 15.90 50.29 43.54
N GLN A 831 15.58 50.75 44.75
CA GLN A 831 15.13 52.09 45.05
C GLN A 831 16.11 53.12 44.48
N GLN A 832 15.56 54.12 43.79
CA GLN A 832 16.21 55.40 43.53
C GLN A 832 16.60 56.06 44.85
N VAL A 833 17.84 56.55 44.94
CA VAL A 833 18.16 57.74 45.75
C VAL A 833 19.21 58.57 44.99
N ALA A 834 18.79 59.80 44.66
CA ALA A 834 19.52 61.04 44.35
C ALA A 834 20.68 61.02 43.34
#